data_AF-A0A1E5QL59-F1
#
_entry.id   AF-A0A1E5QL59-F1
#
_cell.length_a   1.000
_cell.length_b   1.000
_cell.length_c   1.000
_cell.angle_alpha   90.00
_cell.angle_beta   90.00
_cell.angle_gamma   90.00
#
_symmetry.space_group_name_H-M   'P 1'
#
loop_
_entity.id
_entity.type
_entity.pdbx_description
1 polymer ?
#
loop_
_entity_poly.entity_id
_entity_poly.type
_entity_poly.pdbx_seq_one_letter_code
_entity_poly.pdbx_strand_id
1 'polypeptide(L)'
;MSASDAAPLQATFTQLATEIPSPLESFNSGQPDPASEVQEAIAIAPVPSPPERFDNPQNLSDRPAALLGEPLAISTQSHSPWDGAPESEIVFEPISAEIFKQPVAQTSEPPPGEVLEIPETAPPGEVLEIPEAAPPAPIPSETPPVPPLPTGTGGIIELIADRQEFDEQRQVFTAQGNVLMRFRGAELRSEDLQVNLVTRLAVAEGNVSLISGEQVLFGSRFEYNFVQETGTIQQARGQIFIPTAGTDFALPAPESPTTPIPRGTASDIILANQPPQRVTAAEGITIGGGGGALLPQPRGTVRRVRFEAERVNFYPEGWTAANVRITNDPFSPPELEVRAERATLTRVSPLRDEVVATRPRVVFDQRLSLPILRDRVVIDRTERDPAIARLGFDDADRGGLFVERTFEPLATRRTQLRITPQLLLQQAVRNGFNFADPSSYGLRASLTSDLGPNTQLRGALNFNSLDFSRNDILRANLRLTQAIGDHALTTEYAYRERFFNGSLGYQRVQNSFGTVLTSPVYRLGNTGINLNYQAGAQYVRARTDRRDLIESPFVGEDDVSLGRFQASATLSRNFTLWRGQGLPATPTEGLRYTPIPVVPYLQLVTAAIGTTNAYSNGDRQSSLTGTIGLRGQFGNFSRPWFDYTGFGLLYSQTALNGESPFKFDRLVDVRVLTAELTQQIYGPFRVGLRTSINLDNGDRISTDVSVEYSRRTYGLILRYNPQLGLAAFNIRISDFNWTGGNEPFTGSGVRPVEGGVIRPN
;
A
#
# COMPACT_ATOMS: atom_id res chain seq x y z
N MET A 1 3.83 -61.38 17.49
CA MET A 1 2.78 -62.16 16.78
C MET A 1 2.30 -61.26 15.63
N SER A 2 2.88 -61.34 14.42
CA SER A 2 2.56 -62.27 13.30
C SER A 2 1.05 -62.20 12.93
N ALA A 3 0.57 -61.98 11.70
CA ALA A 3 1.09 -62.10 10.33
C ALA A 3 0.33 -61.11 9.39
N SER A 4 0.84 -60.65 8.25
CA SER A 4 0.81 -61.24 6.88
C SER A 4 0.91 -60.02 5.92
N ASP A 5 1.48 -60.00 4.71
CA ASP A 5 1.84 -61.03 3.75
C ASP A 5 2.87 -60.50 2.72
N ALA A 6 3.55 -61.45 2.04
CA ALA A 6 4.48 -61.44 0.89
C ALA A 6 4.77 -60.12 0.10
N ALA A 7 6.01 -59.66 -0.19
CA ALA A 7 7.20 -60.25 -0.87
C ALA A 7 7.12 -60.26 -2.44
N PRO A 8 8.24 -60.34 -3.21
CA PRO A 8 8.80 -59.19 -3.96
C PRO A 8 9.24 -59.50 -5.44
N LEU A 9 10.01 -58.57 -6.03
CA LEU A 9 11.04 -58.73 -7.10
C LEU A 9 10.72 -58.45 -8.60
N GLN A 10 11.33 -57.36 -9.08
CA GLN A 10 12.30 -57.22 -10.20
C GLN A 10 11.96 -57.54 -11.69
N ALA A 11 12.58 -56.66 -12.51
CA ALA A 11 13.11 -56.82 -13.89
C ALA A 11 12.11 -56.53 -15.05
N THR A 12 12.39 -55.89 -16.22
CA THR A 12 13.59 -55.34 -16.90
C THR A 12 13.15 -54.56 -18.18
N PHE A 13 14.10 -53.85 -18.83
CA PHE A 13 14.20 -53.41 -20.27
C PHE A 13 13.34 -52.20 -20.73
N THR A 14 13.85 -51.18 -21.45
CA THR A 14 14.77 -51.21 -22.61
C THR A 14 15.49 -49.87 -22.84
N GLN A 15 16.79 -49.92 -23.18
CA GLN A 15 17.60 -48.85 -23.79
C GLN A 15 17.44 -48.86 -25.32
N LEU A 16 17.57 -47.71 -25.98
CA LEU A 16 18.09 -47.64 -27.36
C LEU A 16 18.83 -46.32 -27.57
N ALA A 17 20.04 -46.44 -28.13
CA ALA A 17 20.96 -45.37 -28.47
C ALA A 17 21.20 -45.33 -29.99
N THR A 18 21.79 -44.22 -30.43
CA THR A 18 22.61 -43.98 -31.64
C THR A 18 21.92 -43.91 -33.01
N GLU A 19 22.06 -42.77 -33.71
CA GLU A 19 23.04 -42.60 -34.81
C GLU A 19 23.13 -41.13 -35.31
N ILE A 20 24.36 -40.73 -35.66
CA ILE A 20 24.77 -39.48 -36.33
C ILE A 20 24.90 -39.80 -37.84
N PRO A 21 24.77 -38.82 -38.75
CA PRO A 21 25.98 -38.42 -39.48
C PRO A 21 26.07 -36.90 -39.79
N SER A 22 27.29 -36.38 -39.72
CA SER A 22 27.76 -35.29 -40.59
C SER A 22 28.39 -35.90 -41.86
N PRO A 23 28.49 -35.15 -42.96
CA PRO A 23 29.83 -34.87 -43.46
C PRO A 23 30.05 -33.44 -44.01
N LEU A 24 31.33 -33.09 -44.06
CA LEU A 24 31.97 -31.93 -44.68
C LEU A 24 31.77 -31.89 -46.21
N GLU A 25 31.80 -30.69 -46.81
CA GLU A 25 32.92 -30.26 -47.68
C GLU A 25 32.76 -28.82 -48.20
N SER A 26 33.89 -28.12 -48.20
CA SER A 26 34.20 -26.83 -48.81
C SER A 26 34.07 -26.82 -50.33
N PHE A 27 33.78 -25.68 -50.97
CA PHE A 27 34.62 -25.12 -52.06
C PHE A 27 34.17 -23.69 -52.44
N ASN A 28 35.18 -22.95 -52.89
CA ASN A 28 35.27 -21.52 -53.12
C ASN A 28 34.88 -21.13 -54.58
N SER A 29 34.81 -19.82 -54.82
CA SER A 29 34.97 -19.09 -56.10
C SER A 29 33.73 -18.70 -56.93
N GLY A 30 33.74 -17.43 -57.36
CA GLY A 30 33.41 -17.09 -58.74
C GLY A 30 32.16 -16.25 -58.97
N GLN A 31 32.33 -14.94 -59.00
CA GLN A 31 31.47 -14.00 -59.75
C GLN A 31 31.42 -14.42 -61.24
N PRO A 32 30.32 -14.15 -61.96
CA PRO A 32 30.38 -13.04 -62.92
C PRO A 32 29.06 -12.24 -63.08
N ASP A 33 29.18 -10.92 -63.18
CA ASP A 33 28.31 -10.05 -63.98
C ASP A 33 28.55 -10.33 -65.48
N PRO A 34 27.63 -10.07 -66.45
CA PRO A 34 27.13 -8.71 -66.71
C PRO A 34 25.76 -8.51 -67.43
N ALA A 35 25.37 -7.22 -67.50
CA ALA A 35 24.57 -6.52 -68.53
C ALA A 35 23.02 -6.57 -68.47
N SER A 36 22.24 -5.51 -68.72
CA SER A 36 22.42 -4.03 -68.81
C SER A 36 21.02 -3.40 -69.02
N GLU A 37 20.82 -2.18 -68.49
CA GLU A 37 19.81 -1.14 -68.84
C GLU A 37 18.31 -1.43 -68.53
N VAL A 38 17.47 -0.51 -68.00
CA VAL A 38 17.22 0.89 -68.39
C VAL A 38 16.79 1.77 -67.18
N GLN A 39 17.07 3.07 -67.31
CA GLN A 39 16.81 4.25 -66.46
C GLN A 39 15.37 4.47 -65.93
N GLU A 40 15.23 5.09 -64.75
CA GLU A 40 14.54 6.40 -64.60
C GLU A 40 14.79 7.05 -63.22
N ALA A 41 14.77 8.38 -63.22
CA ALA A 41 15.17 9.29 -62.13
C ALA A 41 13.99 9.72 -61.24
N ILE A 42 14.28 10.22 -60.03
CA ILE A 42 13.92 11.58 -59.55
C ILE A 42 14.36 11.77 -58.09
N ALA A 43 14.90 12.97 -57.84
CA ALA A 43 15.64 13.40 -56.67
C ALA A 43 14.79 14.07 -55.58
N ILE A 44 15.46 14.18 -54.42
CA ILE A 44 15.08 14.75 -53.12
C ILE A 44 14.85 16.28 -53.21
N ALA A 45 13.88 16.79 -52.44
CA ALA A 45 13.70 18.23 -52.17
C ALA A 45 13.75 18.54 -50.65
N PRO A 46 14.17 19.77 -50.25
CA PRO A 46 14.73 20.05 -48.92
C PRO A 46 13.83 20.82 -47.94
N VAL A 47 14.32 20.91 -46.71
CA VAL A 47 13.83 21.62 -45.51
C VAL A 47 13.67 23.14 -45.73
N PRO A 48 12.63 23.81 -45.18
CA PRO A 48 12.59 25.27 -45.08
C PRO A 48 13.05 25.82 -43.72
N SER A 49 13.85 26.88 -43.78
CA SER A 49 14.24 27.81 -42.71
C SER A 49 13.55 29.19 -42.95
N PRO A 50 13.50 30.10 -41.96
CA PRO A 50 12.38 31.03 -41.72
C PRO A 50 12.54 32.40 -42.41
N PRO A 51 11.50 33.28 -42.39
CA PRO A 51 11.67 34.68 -42.73
C PRO A 51 11.86 35.59 -41.49
N GLU A 52 12.77 36.56 -41.60
CA GLU A 52 12.97 37.67 -40.67
C GLU A 52 12.16 38.93 -41.04
N ARG A 53 11.80 39.69 -39.98
CA ARG A 53 11.50 41.14 -39.85
C ARG A 53 10.23 41.71 -40.50
N PHE A 54 9.39 42.33 -39.66
CA PHE A 54 9.26 43.79 -39.53
C PHE A 54 8.58 44.18 -38.19
N ASP A 55 9.14 45.26 -37.61
CA ASP A 55 8.59 46.29 -36.72
C ASP A 55 8.02 46.04 -35.30
N ASN A 56 8.60 46.84 -34.40
CA ASN A 56 8.15 47.21 -33.07
C ASN A 56 6.97 48.20 -33.17
N PRO A 57 5.97 48.16 -32.28
CA PRO A 57 5.70 49.37 -31.51
C PRO A 57 5.35 49.11 -30.04
N GLN A 58 5.78 50.07 -29.23
CA GLN A 58 5.36 50.30 -27.85
C GLN A 58 3.86 50.61 -27.75
N ASN A 59 3.30 50.31 -26.57
CA ASN A 59 2.03 50.80 -26.00
C ASN A 59 0.74 50.44 -26.74
N LEU A 60 -0.06 49.58 -26.10
CA LEU A 60 -1.53 49.67 -26.08
C LEU A 60 -2.01 49.08 -24.74
N SER A 61 -1.86 49.92 -23.71
CA SER A 61 -2.73 49.93 -22.54
C SER A 61 -4.15 50.36 -22.94
N ASP A 62 -5.12 49.95 -22.10
CA ASP A 62 -6.52 50.38 -22.04
C ASP A 62 -7.58 49.59 -22.84
N ARG A 63 -8.35 48.79 -22.05
CA ARG A 63 -9.82 48.84 -21.86
C ARG A 63 -10.68 47.64 -22.29
N PRO A 64 -11.86 47.44 -21.64
CA PRO A 64 -12.22 46.19 -20.93
C PRO A 64 -13.51 45.54 -21.48
N ALA A 65 -13.89 44.37 -20.95
CA ALA A 65 -15.30 44.04 -20.70
C ALA A 65 -15.45 42.84 -19.77
N ALA A 66 -16.49 42.90 -18.97
CA ALA A 66 -16.82 42.06 -17.83
C ALA A 66 -17.51 40.74 -18.20
N LEU A 67 -17.81 40.00 -17.11
CA LEU A 67 -18.74 38.90 -16.94
C LEU A 67 -18.21 37.50 -17.23
N LEU A 68 -18.01 36.72 -16.16
CA LEU A 68 -18.84 35.55 -15.85
C LEU A 68 -18.45 34.95 -14.48
N GLY A 69 -19.43 34.97 -13.57
CA GLY A 69 -19.82 33.84 -12.70
C GLY A 69 -18.80 33.24 -11.74
N GLU A 70 -19.01 33.52 -10.45
CA GLU A 70 -18.50 32.70 -9.34
C GLU A 70 -18.93 31.23 -9.45
N PRO A 71 -18.07 30.28 -9.07
CA PRO A 71 -18.50 28.98 -8.60
C PRO A 71 -18.23 28.77 -7.11
N LEU A 72 -19.33 28.41 -6.45
CA LEU A 72 -19.52 27.82 -5.13
C LEU A 72 -18.37 26.95 -4.61
N ALA A 73 -17.99 27.24 -3.35
CA ALA A 73 -17.02 26.51 -2.56
C ALA A 73 -17.48 25.08 -2.21
N ILE A 74 -16.62 24.10 -2.48
CA ILE A 74 -16.68 22.77 -1.86
C ILE A 74 -15.41 22.61 -1.01
N SER A 75 -15.62 22.62 0.30
CA SER A 75 -14.63 22.36 1.34
C SER A 75 -14.12 20.92 1.27
N THR A 76 -12.81 20.75 1.12
CA THR A 76 -12.12 19.48 1.43
C THR A 76 -10.88 19.79 2.27
N GLN A 77 -10.92 19.37 3.54
CA GLN A 77 -9.78 19.47 4.45
C GLN A 77 -8.75 18.39 4.10
N SER A 78 -7.67 18.81 3.43
CA SER A 78 -6.51 17.98 3.12
C SER A 78 -5.61 17.84 4.35
N HIS A 79 -5.56 16.63 4.93
CA HIS A 79 -4.58 16.25 5.95
C HIS A 79 -3.23 15.91 5.29
N SER A 80 -2.15 16.39 5.91
CA SER A 80 -0.75 16.27 5.48
C SER A 80 -0.25 14.80 5.48
N PRO A 81 0.32 14.29 4.36
CA PRO A 81 0.98 12.99 4.33
C PRO A 81 2.51 13.17 4.27
N TRP A 82 3.15 13.33 5.43
CA TRP A 82 4.59 13.12 5.60
C TRP A 82 4.80 12.14 6.75
N ASP A 83 4.62 10.85 6.45
CA ASP A 83 5.14 9.76 7.29
C ASP A 83 5.44 8.55 6.39
N GLY A 84 6.67 8.01 6.49
CA GLY A 84 7.00 6.68 5.97
C GLY A 84 8.00 6.61 4.79
N ALA A 85 9.23 7.11 4.95
CA ALA A 85 10.35 6.66 4.12
C ALA A 85 10.64 5.16 4.38
N PRO A 86 10.74 4.29 3.34
CA PRO A 86 10.90 2.84 3.50
C PRO A 86 12.21 2.47 4.23
N GLU A 87 12.18 1.41 5.04
CA GLU A 87 13.41 0.77 5.56
C GLU A 87 14.18 0.15 4.39
N SER A 88 15.34 0.71 4.07
CA SER A 88 16.31 0.08 3.18
C SER A 88 17.35 -0.67 4.02
N GLU A 89 17.55 -1.95 3.70
CA GLU A 89 18.91 -2.48 3.71
C GLU A 89 19.65 -1.66 2.65
N ILE A 90 20.74 -0.99 3.01
CA ILE A 90 21.39 -0.03 2.12
C ILE A 90 22.03 -0.82 0.99
N VAL A 91 21.31 -0.95 -0.11
CA VAL A 91 21.94 -1.12 -1.40
C VAL A 91 22.29 0.29 -1.84
N PHE A 92 23.56 0.69 -1.71
CA PHE A 92 24.09 1.74 -2.60
C PHE A 92 24.08 1.12 -3.99
N GLU A 93 22.91 1.07 -4.63
CA GLU A 93 22.87 0.81 -6.06
C GLU A 93 23.61 1.99 -6.70
N PRO A 94 24.42 1.78 -7.75
CA PRO A 94 24.81 2.89 -8.60
C PRO A 94 23.54 3.67 -8.93
N ILE A 95 23.59 4.99 -8.72
CA ILE A 95 22.45 5.94 -8.70
C ILE A 95 21.52 5.79 -9.93
N SER A 96 21.97 5.11 -10.98
CA SER A 96 21.21 4.57 -12.11
C SER A 96 19.89 3.86 -11.74
N ALA A 97 19.68 3.33 -10.53
CA ALA A 97 18.48 2.53 -10.22
C ALA A 97 17.41 3.21 -9.35
N GLU A 98 17.74 4.24 -8.55
CA GLU A 98 16.77 4.91 -7.66
C GLU A 98 15.90 5.98 -8.35
N ILE A 99 16.33 6.51 -9.50
CA ILE A 99 15.58 7.53 -10.25
C ILE A 99 14.19 7.03 -10.70
N PHE A 100 13.95 5.72 -10.70
CA PHE A 100 12.80 5.11 -11.37
C PHE A 100 11.67 4.61 -10.44
N LYS A 101 11.77 4.80 -9.11
CA LYS A 101 10.76 4.30 -8.14
C LYS A 101 9.62 5.28 -7.79
N GLN A 102 9.54 6.47 -8.39
CA GLN A 102 8.49 7.45 -8.04
C GLN A 102 7.18 7.24 -8.84
N PRO A 103 6.02 7.03 -8.17
CA PRO A 103 4.72 7.27 -8.78
C PRO A 103 4.49 8.78 -8.95
N VAL A 104 3.72 9.15 -9.98
CA VAL A 104 3.33 10.54 -10.24
C VAL A 104 2.34 11.00 -9.16
N ALA A 105 2.82 11.76 -8.17
CA ALA A 105 1.94 12.55 -7.31
C ALA A 105 1.56 13.86 -8.05
N GLN A 106 0.26 14.14 -8.15
CA GLN A 106 -0.25 15.42 -8.62
C GLN A 106 -0.10 16.45 -7.50
N THR A 107 0.76 17.46 -7.68
CA THR A 107 0.96 18.57 -6.72
C THR A 107 0.22 19.82 -7.19
N SER A 108 -0.73 20.31 -6.40
CA SER A 108 -1.28 21.68 -6.47
C SER A 108 -0.53 22.61 -5.51
N GLU A 109 -0.33 23.86 -5.94
CA GLU A 109 0.48 24.92 -5.32
C GLU A 109 -0.22 25.57 -4.09
N PRO A 110 0.52 26.03 -3.05
CA PRO A 110 -0.06 26.63 -1.85
C PRO A 110 -0.26 28.17 -1.98
N PRO A 111 -1.33 28.76 -1.43
CA PRO A 111 -1.46 30.21 -1.26
C PRO A 111 -0.94 30.72 0.10
N PRO A 112 -0.72 32.05 0.25
CA PRO A 112 0.04 32.66 1.34
C PRO A 112 -0.76 32.79 2.65
N GLY A 113 -0.06 32.72 3.79
CA GLY A 113 -0.65 32.70 5.13
C GLY A 113 -1.06 34.06 5.69
N GLU A 114 -2.05 34.02 6.58
CA GLU A 114 -2.51 35.14 7.41
C GLU A 114 -2.52 34.71 8.89
N VAL A 115 -1.98 35.59 9.73
CA VAL A 115 -1.71 35.41 11.17
C VAL A 115 -2.98 35.75 11.97
N LEU A 116 -3.33 34.94 12.98
CA LEU A 116 -4.39 35.27 13.94
C LEU A 116 -3.86 35.28 15.38
N GLU A 117 -4.05 36.44 16.01
CA GLU A 117 -3.79 36.77 17.41
C GLU A 117 -4.74 36.04 18.38
N ILE A 118 -4.23 35.75 19.58
CA ILE A 118 -4.96 35.14 20.70
C ILE A 118 -5.21 36.23 21.75
N PRO A 119 -6.44 36.43 22.27
CA PRO A 119 -6.65 37.30 23.43
C PRO A 119 -6.55 36.51 24.75
N GLU A 120 -5.62 36.93 25.60
CA GLU A 120 -5.66 36.90 27.08
C GLU A 120 -6.80 37.84 27.57
N THR A 121 -7.46 37.78 28.74
CA THR A 121 -7.25 37.29 30.12
C THR A 121 -8.61 37.43 30.85
N ALA A 122 -8.87 36.72 31.97
CA ALA A 122 -9.62 37.27 33.11
C ALA A 122 -9.42 36.42 34.40
N PRO A 123 -9.46 37.03 35.61
CA PRO A 123 -8.90 36.48 36.86
C PRO A 123 -9.95 35.92 37.85
N PRO A 124 -9.53 35.33 39.00
CA PRO A 124 -10.41 34.57 39.90
C PRO A 124 -10.84 35.29 41.20
N GLY A 125 -12.07 34.98 41.64
CA GLY A 125 -12.48 34.87 43.06
C GLY A 125 -13.31 36.01 43.66
N GLU A 126 -14.53 35.71 44.14
CA GLU A 126 -15.08 36.22 45.42
C GLU A 126 -16.35 35.48 45.89
N VAL A 127 -16.68 35.67 47.17
CA VAL A 127 -17.36 34.77 48.11
C VAL A 127 -18.86 35.08 48.29
N LEU A 128 -19.57 34.06 48.77
CA LEU A 128 -20.98 33.96 49.21
C LEU A 128 -21.58 35.16 49.98
N GLU A 129 -22.85 35.48 49.68
CA GLU A 129 -23.79 36.09 50.62
C GLU A 129 -25.22 35.56 50.40
N ILE A 130 -25.90 35.20 51.50
CA ILE A 130 -27.30 34.77 51.59
C ILE A 130 -28.09 35.93 52.22
N PRO A 131 -29.28 36.26 51.72
CA PRO A 131 -30.31 36.86 52.58
C PRO A 131 -31.63 36.07 52.60
N GLU A 132 -31.91 35.58 53.80
CA GLU A 132 -33.14 35.56 54.61
C GLU A 132 -34.54 35.80 53.99
N ALA A 133 -35.50 35.03 54.53
CA ALA A 133 -36.90 34.89 54.13
C ALA A 133 -37.89 35.68 55.01
N ALA A 134 -39.07 36.03 54.46
CA ALA A 134 -40.36 36.21 55.17
C ALA A 134 -41.54 36.29 54.14
N PRO A 135 -42.85 36.21 54.52
CA PRO A 135 -43.69 35.01 54.63
C PRO A 135 -45.03 35.08 53.80
N PRO A 136 -45.97 34.09 53.88
CA PRO A 136 -46.85 33.68 52.77
C PRO A 136 -48.36 34.04 52.90
N ALA A 137 -49.12 33.84 51.80
CA ALA A 137 -50.50 33.25 51.69
C ALA A 137 -51.22 33.75 50.39
N PRO A 138 -52.31 33.11 49.87
CA PRO A 138 -52.91 31.80 50.13
C PRO A 138 -53.13 30.93 48.84
N ILE A 139 -53.45 29.65 49.04
CA ILE A 139 -53.80 28.65 48.01
C ILE A 139 -55.32 28.72 47.72
N PRO A 140 -55.79 28.39 46.49
CA PRO A 140 -56.76 27.29 46.43
C PRO A 140 -56.62 26.33 45.22
N SER A 141 -56.87 25.07 45.56
CA SER A 141 -57.51 24.00 44.78
C SER A 141 -56.67 23.17 43.81
N GLU A 142 -56.35 21.98 44.32
CA GLU A 142 -55.80 20.80 43.66
C GLU A 142 -56.65 20.35 42.46
N THR A 143 -55.98 20.18 41.32
CA THR A 143 -56.36 19.15 40.34
C THR A 143 -55.49 17.93 40.66
N PRO A 144 -56.03 16.70 40.75
CA PRO A 144 -55.21 15.54 41.05
C PRO A 144 -54.09 15.42 40.01
N PRO A 145 -52.82 15.24 40.43
CA PRO A 145 -51.74 15.04 39.49
C PRO A 145 -52.01 13.73 38.75
N VAL A 146 -52.05 13.81 37.42
CA VAL A 146 -51.79 12.65 36.58
C VAL A 146 -50.48 12.03 37.12
N PRO A 147 -50.45 10.73 37.45
CA PRO A 147 -49.23 10.11 37.93
C PRO A 147 -48.12 10.40 36.90
N PRO A 148 -46.96 10.91 37.30
CA PRO A 148 -45.88 11.09 36.36
C PRO A 148 -45.60 9.71 35.76
N LEU A 149 -45.65 9.61 34.42
CA LEU A 149 -45.05 8.46 33.75
C LEU A 149 -43.67 8.27 34.35
N PRO A 150 -43.25 7.03 34.67
CA PRO A 150 -41.91 6.80 35.16
C PRO A 150 -40.94 7.39 34.14
N THR A 151 -40.26 8.46 34.53
CA THR A 151 -39.09 9.01 33.86
C THR A 151 -37.98 7.99 34.04
N GLY A 152 -38.11 6.89 33.29
CA GLY A 152 -36.98 6.07 32.95
C GLY A 152 -36.06 6.90 32.08
N THR A 153 -34.77 6.61 32.20
CA THR A 153 -33.60 7.10 31.44
C THR A 153 -33.73 6.79 29.93
N GLY A 154 -34.88 7.10 29.32
CA GLY A 154 -35.28 6.72 27.98
C GLY A 154 -35.07 7.88 27.02
N GLY A 155 -34.25 7.67 26.00
CA GLY A 155 -34.10 8.64 24.92
C GLY A 155 -35.43 8.92 24.22
N ILE A 156 -35.56 10.12 23.67
CA ILE A 156 -36.72 10.52 22.87
C ILE A 156 -36.71 9.70 21.58
N ILE A 157 -37.84 9.06 21.26
CA ILE A 157 -38.08 8.40 19.98
C ILE A 157 -38.93 9.37 19.14
N GLU A 158 -38.40 9.78 18.00
CA GLU A 158 -39.19 10.51 16.99
C GLU A 158 -39.65 9.50 15.94
N LEU A 159 -40.95 9.49 15.63
CA LEU A 159 -41.54 8.51 14.73
C LEU A 159 -42.51 9.16 13.74
N ILE A 160 -42.23 9.00 12.46
CA ILE A 160 -43.03 9.49 11.33
C ILE A 160 -43.44 8.28 10.49
N ALA A 161 -44.71 8.21 10.09
CA ALA A 161 -45.25 7.15 9.24
C ALA A 161 -46.56 7.61 8.59
N ASP A 162 -47.00 6.91 7.54
CA ASP A 162 -48.27 7.19 6.87
C ASP A 162 -49.46 6.89 7.79
N ARG A 163 -49.37 5.83 8.60
CA ARG A 163 -50.36 5.45 9.61
C ARG A 163 -49.68 5.11 10.93
N GLN A 164 -50.27 5.60 12.03
CA GLN A 164 -49.85 5.32 13.40
C GLN A 164 -51.06 4.90 14.24
N GLU A 165 -50.92 3.84 15.02
CA GLU A 165 -51.95 3.30 15.89
C GLU A 165 -51.35 2.95 17.25
N PHE A 166 -52.03 3.33 18.34
CA PHE A 166 -51.62 3.01 19.69
C PHE A 166 -52.70 2.18 20.39
N ASP A 167 -52.35 0.96 20.79
CA ASP A 167 -53.20 0.10 21.60
C ASP A 167 -52.92 0.40 23.08
N GLU A 168 -53.85 1.08 23.75
CA GLU A 168 -53.71 1.47 25.16
C GLU A 168 -53.66 0.26 26.12
N GLN A 169 -54.34 -0.85 25.79
CA GLN A 169 -54.39 -2.04 26.64
C GLN A 169 -53.09 -2.82 26.60
N ARG A 170 -52.53 -2.98 25.40
CA ARG A 170 -51.27 -3.69 25.19
C ARG A 170 -50.05 -2.79 25.31
N GLN A 171 -50.26 -1.47 25.32
CA GLN A 171 -49.24 -0.42 25.23
C GLN A 171 -48.28 -0.66 24.06
N VAL A 172 -48.84 -1.00 22.90
CA VAL A 172 -48.10 -1.25 21.66
C VAL A 172 -48.39 -0.13 20.67
N PHE A 173 -47.33 0.48 20.16
CA PHE A 173 -47.36 1.43 19.08
C PHE A 173 -47.10 0.70 17.75
N THR A 174 -47.96 0.88 16.76
CA THR A 174 -47.79 0.32 15.41
C THR A 174 -47.74 1.45 14.40
N ALA A 175 -46.70 1.48 13.57
CA ALA A 175 -46.52 2.41 12.47
C ALA A 175 -46.41 1.63 11.16
N GLN A 176 -47.11 2.10 10.12
CA GLN A 176 -47.14 1.46 8.80
C GLN A 176 -47.00 2.50 7.69
N GLY A 177 -46.25 2.15 6.64
CA GLY A 177 -46.01 2.98 5.46
C GLY A 177 -44.96 4.07 5.71
N ASN A 178 -43.89 4.06 4.91
CA ASN A 178 -42.80 5.05 4.94
C ASN A 178 -42.30 5.37 6.35
N VAL A 179 -42.13 4.35 7.18
CA VAL A 179 -41.78 4.53 8.59
C VAL A 179 -40.37 5.10 8.70
N LEU A 180 -40.22 6.15 9.49
CA LEU A 180 -38.97 6.79 9.85
C LEU A 180 -38.93 6.96 11.37
N MET A 181 -38.06 6.22 12.02
CA MET A 181 -37.78 6.31 13.45
C MET A 181 -36.40 6.92 13.68
N ARG A 182 -36.29 7.91 14.56
CA ARG A 182 -35.01 8.43 15.04
C ARG A 182 -34.86 8.17 16.52
N PHE A 183 -33.70 7.65 16.90
CA PHE A 183 -33.37 7.35 18.28
C PHE A 183 -31.86 7.53 18.51
N ARG A 184 -31.49 8.40 19.46
CA ARG A 184 -30.09 8.66 19.86
C ARG A 184 -29.13 8.91 18.68
N GLY A 185 -29.57 9.67 17.67
CA GLY A 185 -28.78 10.01 16.48
C GLY A 185 -28.76 8.94 15.38
N ALA A 186 -29.34 7.76 15.61
CA ALA A 186 -29.55 6.76 14.58
C ALA A 186 -30.89 6.96 13.87
N GLU A 187 -30.91 6.67 12.57
CA GLU A 187 -32.11 6.78 11.71
C GLU A 187 -32.48 5.41 11.15
N LEU A 188 -33.66 4.91 11.52
CA LEU A 188 -34.21 3.63 11.07
C LEU A 188 -35.39 3.89 10.13
N ARG A 189 -35.42 3.21 8.98
CA ARG A 189 -36.57 3.18 8.08
C ARG A 189 -37.08 1.77 7.85
N SER A 190 -38.39 1.61 7.70
CA SER A 190 -39.06 0.34 7.39
C SER A 190 -40.45 0.53 6.78
N GLU A 191 -41.09 -0.56 6.36
CA GLU A 191 -42.50 -0.56 5.93
C GLU A 191 -43.44 -0.66 7.14
N ASP A 192 -43.09 -1.52 8.10
CA ASP A 192 -43.83 -1.69 9.35
C ASP A 192 -42.87 -1.53 10.55
N LEU A 193 -43.37 -0.95 11.63
CA LEU A 193 -42.68 -0.85 12.91
C LEU A 193 -43.67 -1.06 14.06
N GLN A 194 -43.33 -1.97 14.97
CA GLN A 194 -44.06 -2.18 16.21
C GLN A 194 -43.15 -1.88 17.38
N VAL A 195 -43.61 -1.06 18.33
CA VAL A 195 -42.89 -0.72 19.56
C VAL A 195 -43.77 -1.04 20.75
N ASN A 196 -43.36 -2.03 21.54
CA ASN A 196 -44.05 -2.37 22.78
C ASN A 196 -43.41 -1.59 23.95
N LEU A 197 -44.18 -0.70 24.57
CA LEU A 197 -43.68 0.21 25.62
C LEU A 197 -43.44 -0.48 26.96
N VAL A 198 -44.09 -1.62 27.22
CA VAL A 198 -43.91 -2.42 28.45
C VAL A 198 -42.59 -3.19 28.38
N THR A 199 -42.40 -3.96 27.30
CA THR A 199 -41.20 -4.79 27.08
C THR A 199 -40.01 -4.00 26.54
N ARG A 200 -40.26 -2.76 26.09
CA ARG A 200 -39.27 -1.87 25.47
C ARG A 200 -38.61 -2.52 24.26
N LEU A 201 -39.39 -3.27 23.49
CA LEU A 201 -38.97 -3.96 22.26
C LEU A 201 -39.52 -3.24 21.04
N ALA A 202 -38.65 -2.88 20.09
CA ALA A 202 -39.01 -2.45 18.76
C ALA A 202 -38.76 -3.58 17.75
N VAL A 203 -39.71 -3.80 16.85
CA VAL A 203 -39.63 -4.74 15.74
C VAL A 203 -39.97 -4.00 14.45
N ALA A 204 -39.01 -3.88 13.56
CA ALA A 204 -39.19 -3.29 12.23
C ALA A 204 -39.13 -4.38 11.16
N GLU A 205 -40.06 -4.35 10.21
CA GLU A 205 -40.16 -5.31 9.11
C GLU A 205 -40.36 -4.60 7.77
N GLY A 206 -39.87 -5.23 6.69
CA GLY A 206 -39.98 -4.71 5.33
C GLY A 206 -38.92 -3.66 5.01
N ASN A 207 -37.97 -4.03 4.14
CA ASN A 207 -36.89 -3.18 3.61
C ASN A 207 -36.20 -2.30 4.66
N VAL A 208 -35.84 -2.91 5.80
CA VAL A 208 -35.31 -2.16 6.94
C VAL A 208 -33.93 -1.62 6.61
N SER A 209 -33.73 -0.32 6.85
CA SER A 209 -32.43 0.34 6.72
C SER A 209 -32.13 1.16 7.97
N LEU A 210 -30.92 1.01 8.51
CA LEU A 210 -30.42 1.73 9.67
C LEU A 210 -29.17 2.53 9.27
N ILE A 211 -29.20 3.83 9.51
CA ILE A 211 -28.03 4.71 9.43
C ILE A 211 -27.60 5.09 10.84
N SER A 212 -26.30 4.92 11.13
CA SER A 212 -25.67 5.45 12.33
C SER A 212 -24.28 5.98 11.98
N GLY A 213 -24.04 7.28 12.12
CA GLY A 213 -22.79 7.92 11.68
C GLY A 213 -22.52 7.70 10.19
N GLU A 214 -21.40 7.07 9.85
CA GLU A 214 -21.03 6.70 8.47
C GLU A 214 -21.41 5.27 8.08
N GLN A 215 -22.08 4.55 8.98
CA GLN A 215 -22.44 3.15 8.79
C GLN A 215 -23.84 3.03 8.23
N VAL A 216 -24.00 2.21 7.19
CA VAL A 216 -25.30 1.93 6.57
C VAL A 216 -25.57 0.44 6.59
N LEU A 217 -26.63 0.05 7.26
CA LEU A 217 -27.05 -1.34 7.49
C LEU A 217 -28.44 -1.56 6.89
N PHE A 218 -28.67 -2.76 6.38
CA PHE A 218 -29.94 -3.20 5.80
C PHE A 218 -30.28 -4.60 6.28
N GLY A 219 -31.58 -4.93 6.29
CA GLY A 219 -32.07 -6.25 6.65
C GLY A 219 -33.56 -6.41 6.37
N SER A 220 -34.06 -7.64 6.50
CA SER A 220 -35.49 -7.93 6.30
C SER A 220 -36.30 -7.66 7.57
N ARG A 221 -35.68 -7.81 8.74
CA ARG A 221 -36.29 -7.62 10.05
C ARG A 221 -35.24 -7.17 11.07
N PHE A 222 -35.56 -6.13 11.83
CA PHE A 222 -34.76 -5.64 12.94
C PHE A 222 -35.56 -5.77 14.23
N GLU A 223 -34.94 -6.33 15.26
CA GLU A 223 -35.47 -6.37 16.62
C GLU A 223 -34.51 -5.65 17.54
N TYR A 224 -35.00 -4.77 18.41
CA TYR A 224 -34.16 -4.01 19.32
C TYR A 224 -34.83 -3.79 20.67
N ASN A 225 -34.14 -4.15 21.75
CA ASN A 225 -34.57 -3.88 23.12
C ASN A 225 -33.87 -2.63 23.66
N PHE A 226 -34.63 -1.58 23.94
CA PHE A 226 -34.08 -0.28 24.38
C PHE A 226 -33.46 -0.31 25.78
N VAL A 227 -33.84 -1.27 26.63
CA VAL A 227 -33.34 -1.37 28.02
C VAL A 227 -32.08 -2.22 28.07
N GLN A 228 -32.10 -3.36 27.38
CA GLN A 228 -30.97 -4.28 27.34
C GLN A 228 -29.90 -3.85 26.33
N GLU A 229 -30.22 -2.90 25.44
CA GLU A 229 -29.35 -2.48 24.34
C GLU A 229 -28.88 -3.67 23.50
N THR A 230 -29.78 -4.65 23.31
CA THR A 230 -29.55 -5.84 22.49
C THR A 230 -30.50 -5.86 21.31
N GLY A 231 -30.08 -6.45 20.20
CA GLY A 231 -30.92 -6.54 19.01
C GLY A 231 -30.51 -7.63 18.05
N THR A 232 -31.39 -7.93 17.10
CA THR A 232 -31.18 -8.92 16.05
C THR A 232 -31.52 -8.32 14.69
N ILE A 233 -30.65 -8.51 13.70
CA ILE A 233 -30.90 -8.19 12.29
C ILE A 233 -30.94 -9.51 11.50
N GLN A 234 -32.00 -9.73 10.73
CA GLN A 234 -32.11 -10.84 9.79
C GLN A 234 -31.73 -10.40 8.37
N GLN A 235 -31.04 -11.27 7.63
CA GLN A 235 -30.52 -11.00 6.28
C GLN A 235 -29.74 -9.69 6.22
N ALA A 236 -28.85 -9.52 7.20
CA ALA A 236 -28.08 -8.31 7.40
C ALA A 236 -27.10 -8.11 6.25
N ARG A 237 -27.08 -6.90 5.69
CA ARG A 237 -26.07 -6.46 4.72
C ARG A 237 -25.75 -5.00 4.92
N GLY A 238 -24.61 -4.54 4.42
CA GLY A 238 -24.30 -3.12 4.49
C GLY A 238 -22.85 -2.81 4.19
N GLN A 239 -22.50 -1.55 4.47
CA GLN A 239 -21.15 -1.01 4.32
C GLN A 239 -20.65 -0.57 5.68
N ILE A 240 -19.41 -0.95 5.98
CA ILE A 240 -18.72 -0.55 7.19
C ILE A 240 -17.53 0.32 6.81
N PHE A 241 -17.49 1.53 7.36
CA PHE A 241 -16.31 2.37 7.35
C PHE A 241 -15.52 2.11 8.63
N ILE A 242 -14.41 1.38 8.51
CA ILE A 242 -13.63 0.85 9.63
C ILE A 242 -13.11 1.95 10.57
N PRO A 243 -12.60 3.10 10.09
CA PRO A 243 -12.04 4.13 10.97
C PRO A 243 -13.02 4.68 12.02
N THR A 244 -14.31 4.76 11.71
CA THR A 244 -15.33 5.30 12.63
C THR A 244 -16.29 4.25 13.18
N ALA A 245 -16.21 2.99 12.73
CA ALA A 245 -17.11 1.93 13.17
C ALA A 245 -17.18 1.77 14.71
N GLY A 246 -16.06 1.97 15.41
CA GLY A 246 -16.02 1.88 16.87
C GLY A 246 -16.77 2.99 17.61
N THR A 247 -16.93 4.16 17.00
CA THR A 247 -17.66 5.31 17.57
C THR A 247 -19.09 5.41 17.04
N ASP A 248 -19.31 5.07 15.78
CA ASP A 248 -20.62 5.23 15.11
C ASP A 248 -21.67 4.25 15.63
N PHE A 249 -21.25 3.09 16.15
CA PHE A 249 -22.12 2.13 16.84
C PHE A 249 -22.15 2.32 18.36
N ALA A 250 -21.37 3.27 18.91
CA ALA A 250 -21.41 3.56 20.34
C ALA A 250 -22.62 4.45 20.64
N LEU A 251 -23.51 4.00 21.51
CA LEU A 251 -24.62 4.82 21.99
C LEU A 251 -24.04 5.90 22.94
N PRO A 252 -24.21 7.20 22.65
CA PRO A 252 -23.74 8.25 23.56
C PRO A 252 -24.49 8.20 24.89
N ALA A 253 -23.79 8.52 25.98
CA ALA A 253 -24.38 8.63 27.31
C ALA A 253 -25.48 9.73 27.33
N PRO A 254 -26.55 9.57 28.14
CA PRO A 254 -27.75 10.40 28.08
C PRO A 254 -27.60 11.87 28.54
N GLU A 255 -26.39 12.42 28.72
CA GLU A 255 -26.18 13.71 29.39
C GLU A 255 -25.55 14.84 28.52
N SER A 256 -25.57 14.75 27.19
CA SER A 256 -25.10 15.86 26.33
C SER A 256 -26.19 16.41 25.41
N PRO A 257 -26.76 17.60 25.69
CA PRO A 257 -27.79 18.24 24.87
C PRO A 257 -27.28 18.77 23.51
N THR A 258 -25.99 18.61 23.20
CA THR A 258 -25.36 19.03 21.96
C THR A 258 -24.83 17.81 21.19
N THR A 259 -25.71 16.89 20.83
CA THR A 259 -25.34 15.82 19.88
C THR A 259 -25.35 16.40 18.46
N PRO A 260 -24.27 16.27 17.67
CA PRO A 260 -24.28 16.68 16.26
C PRO A 260 -25.38 15.92 15.51
N ILE A 261 -26.10 16.64 14.65
CA ILE A 261 -27.09 16.07 13.72
C ILE A 261 -26.39 14.96 12.91
N PRO A 262 -27.00 13.77 12.74
CA PRO A 262 -26.42 12.71 11.92
C PRO A 262 -26.11 13.24 10.51
N ARG A 263 -24.88 12.99 10.05
CA ARG A 263 -24.41 13.39 8.71
C ARG A 263 -24.96 12.49 7.59
N GLY A 264 -25.81 11.52 7.92
CA GLY A 264 -26.51 10.66 6.97
C GLY A 264 -27.91 11.18 6.68
N THR A 265 -28.19 11.49 5.42
CA THR A 265 -29.49 11.96 4.91
C THR A 265 -30.24 10.86 4.19
N ALA A 266 -31.53 11.09 3.89
CA ALA A 266 -32.32 10.18 3.05
C ALA A 266 -31.64 9.83 1.72
N SER A 267 -30.91 10.80 1.16
CA SER A 267 -30.09 10.65 -0.04
C SER A 267 -29.04 9.55 0.08
N ASP A 268 -28.46 9.34 1.26
CA ASP A 268 -27.39 8.35 1.46
C ASP A 268 -27.92 6.92 1.37
N ILE A 269 -29.16 6.64 1.79
CA ILE A 269 -29.81 5.33 1.60
C ILE A 269 -30.10 5.09 0.12
N ILE A 270 -30.64 6.11 -0.57
CA ILE A 270 -30.95 6.02 -2.00
C ILE A 270 -29.66 5.80 -2.79
N LEU A 271 -28.59 6.54 -2.47
CA LEU A 271 -27.27 6.35 -3.06
C LEU A 271 -26.72 4.96 -2.75
N ALA A 272 -26.83 4.48 -1.50
CA ALA A 272 -26.39 3.14 -1.09
C ALA A 272 -27.06 2.02 -1.90
N ASN A 273 -28.34 2.19 -2.27
CA ASN A 273 -29.10 1.23 -3.07
C ASN A 273 -28.86 1.31 -4.59
N GLN A 274 -28.07 2.27 -5.07
CA GLN A 274 -27.64 2.32 -6.47
C GLN A 274 -26.45 1.38 -6.73
N PRO A 275 -26.22 0.98 -8.00
CA PRO A 275 -24.97 0.31 -8.39
C PRO A 275 -23.75 1.13 -7.96
N PRO A 276 -22.59 0.49 -7.68
CA PRO A 276 -21.39 1.20 -7.29
C PRO A 276 -20.98 2.26 -8.32
N GLN A 277 -20.77 3.49 -7.86
CA GLN A 277 -20.33 4.62 -8.67
C GLN A 277 -19.07 5.26 -8.09
N ARG A 278 -18.37 6.02 -8.94
CA ARG A 278 -17.16 6.79 -8.58
C ARG A 278 -16.08 5.92 -7.91
N VAL A 279 -15.95 4.69 -8.40
CA VAL A 279 -14.97 3.74 -7.88
C VAL A 279 -13.56 4.26 -8.18
N THR A 280 -12.82 4.57 -7.12
CA THR A 280 -11.42 5.01 -7.18
C THR A 280 -10.60 4.11 -6.28
N ALA A 281 -9.40 3.75 -6.72
CA ALA A 281 -8.49 2.98 -5.88
C ALA A 281 -7.98 3.84 -4.73
N ALA A 282 -7.81 3.20 -3.58
CA ALA A 282 -7.14 3.72 -2.41
C ALA A 282 -5.90 2.87 -2.09
N GLU A 283 -5.07 3.33 -1.15
CA GLU A 283 -3.91 2.56 -0.70
C GLU A 283 -4.34 1.26 -0.02
N GLY A 284 -4.20 0.16 -0.75
CA GLY A 284 -4.44 -1.19 -0.23
C GLY A 284 -3.29 -1.72 0.63
N ILE A 285 -3.48 -2.91 1.17
CA ILE A 285 -2.50 -3.62 1.99
C ILE A 285 -1.59 -4.47 1.09
N THR A 286 -0.27 -4.38 1.27
CA THR A 286 0.68 -5.34 0.67
C THR A 286 1.34 -6.17 1.75
N ILE A 287 1.15 -7.48 1.72
CA ILE A 287 1.73 -8.44 2.67
C ILE A 287 2.65 -9.35 1.89
N GLY A 288 3.90 -9.49 2.32
CA GLY A 288 4.83 -10.38 1.64
C GLY A 288 6.06 -10.67 2.46
N GLY A 289 6.80 -11.66 1.98
CA GLY A 289 8.10 -12.03 2.50
C GLY A 289 9.11 -12.11 1.35
N GLY A 290 10.38 -11.94 1.68
CA GLY A 290 11.45 -11.92 0.70
C GLY A 290 12.83 -11.74 1.34
N GLY A 291 13.87 -11.88 0.53
CA GLY A 291 15.24 -11.59 0.95
C GLY A 291 15.59 -10.10 0.83
N GLY A 292 16.30 -9.56 1.81
CA GLY A 292 16.82 -8.19 1.83
C GLY A 292 15.82 -7.06 1.54
N ALA A 293 16.23 -6.07 0.73
CA ALA A 293 15.43 -4.90 0.34
C ALA A 293 14.17 -5.19 -0.53
N LEU A 294 13.91 -6.46 -0.86
CA LEU A 294 12.69 -6.89 -1.57
C LEU A 294 11.52 -7.17 -0.61
N LEU A 295 11.73 -7.04 0.70
CA LEU A 295 10.69 -7.17 1.71
C LEU A 295 9.67 -6.01 1.62
N PRO A 296 8.38 -6.27 1.32
CA PRO A 296 7.37 -5.24 1.48
C PRO A 296 7.14 -4.98 2.97
N GLN A 297 7.21 -3.72 3.36
CA GLN A 297 6.55 -3.30 4.59
C GLN A 297 5.03 -3.33 4.36
N PRO A 298 4.24 -3.88 5.30
CA PRO A 298 2.80 -3.69 5.25
C PRO A 298 2.52 -2.19 5.28
N ARG A 299 1.96 -1.69 4.18
CA ARG A 299 1.55 -0.29 3.98
C ARG A 299 0.09 -0.28 3.58
N GLY A 300 -0.61 0.78 3.96
CA GLY A 300 -2.04 0.96 3.68
C GLY A 300 -2.95 0.22 4.66
N THR A 301 -4.22 0.63 4.69
CA THR A 301 -5.28 -0.03 5.45
C THR A 301 -6.50 -0.19 4.55
N VAL A 302 -7.25 -1.28 4.68
CA VAL A 302 -8.57 -1.37 4.06
C VAL A 302 -9.52 -0.53 4.91
N ARG A 303 -10.12 0.50 4.33
CA ARG A 303 -10.92 1.47 5.10
C ARG A 303 -12.41 1.19 5.01
N ARG A 304 -12.87 0.65 3.88
CA ARG A 304 -14.27 0.38 3.62
C ARG A 304 -14.47 -1.07 3.21
N VAL A 305 -15.44 -1.72 3.85
CA VAL A 305 -15.83 -3.10 3.53
C VAL A 305 -17.34 -3.22 3.39
N ARG A 306 -17.79 -4.12 2.53
CA ARG A 306 -19.17 -4.59 2.47
C ARG A 306 -19.27 -5.89 3.24
N PHE A 307 -20.42 -6.14 3.84
CA PHE A 307 -20.69 -7.41 4.49
C PHE A 307 -22.09 -7.94 4.19
N GLU A 308 -22.24 -9.24 4.33
CA GLU A 308 -23.51 -9.97 4.39
C GLU A 308 -23.47 -10.97 5.54
N ALA A 309 -24.59 -11.16 6.22
CA ALA A 309 -24.79 -12.18 7.24
C ALA A 309 -26.25 -12.62 7.27
N GLU A 310 -26.49 -13.90 7.54
CA GLU A 310 -27.85 -14.42 7.65
C GLU A 310 -28.58 -13.83 8.87
N ARG A 311 -27.84 -13.71 9.98
CA ARG A 311 -28.32 -13.12 11.22
C ARG A 311 -27.18 -12.44 11.94
N VAL A 312 -27.43 -11.26 12.51
CA VAL A 312 -26.51 -10.60 13.42
C VAL A 312 -27.24 -10.24 14.71
N ASN A 313 -26.71 -10.69 15.84
CA ASN A 313 -27.16 -10.27 17.16
C ASN A 313 -26.13 -9.31 17.75
N PHE A 314 -26.57 -8.13 18.19
CA PHE A 314 -25.72 -7.11 18.79
C PHE A 314 -26.00 -7.01 20.29
N TYR A 315 -24.95 -6.68 21.03
CA TYR A 315 -24.92 -6.49 22.48
C TYR A 315 -24.13 -5.21 22.78
N PRO A 316 -24.24 -4.62 23.99
CA PRO A 316 -23.53 -3.40 24.34
C PRO A 316 -22.01 -3.45 24.12
N GLU A 317 -21.42 -4.64 24.34
CA GLU A 317 -19.96 -4.86 24.28
C GLU A 317 -19.51 -5.74 23.10
N GLY A 318 -20.37 -5.98 22.11
CA GLY A 318 -19.99 -6.82 20.98
C GLY A 318 -21.13 -7.30 20.09
N TRP A 319 -20.83 -8.21 19.18
CA TRP A 319 -21.83 -8.79 18.28
C TRP A 319 -21.51 -10.23 17.92
N THR A 320 -22.53 -10.98 17.53
CA THR A 320 -22.42 -12.34 17.01
C THR A 320 -23.15 -12.41 15.68
N ALA A 321 -22.54 -12.99 14.67
CA ALA A 321 -23.13 -13.09 13.34
C ALA A 321 -22.98 -14.50 12.77
N ALA A 322 -23.98 -14.95 12.03
CA ALA A 322 -24.03 -16.24 11.35
C ALA A 322 -23.87 -16.07 9.83
N ASN A 323 -23.14 -16.99 9.21
CA ASN A 323 -22.87 -17.02 7.77
C ASN A 323 -22.36 -15.69 7.24
N VAL A 324 -21.32 -15.17 7.88
CA VAL A 324 -20.72 -13.86 7.59
C VAL A 324 -19.87 -13.94 6.33
N ARG A 325 -20.02 -12.95 5.47
CA ARG A 325 -19.21 -12.70 4.28
C ARG A 325 -18.79 -11.25 4.32
N ILE A 326 -17.50 -10.96 4.14
CA ILE A 326 -16.94 -9.61 4.15
C ILE A 326 -16.08 -9.44 2.90
N THR A 327 -16.17 -8.28 2.25
CA THR A 327 -15.38 -7.98 1.06
C THR A 327 -14.99 -6.50 1.00
N ASN A 328 -13.82 -6.23 0.44
CA ASN A 328 -13.38 -4.89 0.02
C ASN A 328 -13.80 -4.57 -1.43
N ASP A 329 -14.51 -5.47 -2.11
CA ASP A 329 -14.93 -5.28 -3.50
C ASP A 329 -16.18 -4.40 -3.60
N PRO A 330 -16.13 -3.27 -4.32
CA PRO A 330 -17.33 -2.49 -4.57
C PRO A 330 -18.37 -3.26 -5.41
N PHE A 331 -17.97 -4.23 -6.24
CA PHE A 331 -18.85 -4.89 -7.21
C PHE A 331 -19.33 -6.28 -6.76
N SER A 332 -20.47 -6.70 -7.29
CA SER A 332 -20.99 -8.06 -7.13
C SER A 332 -21.03 -8.80 -8.48
N PRO A 333 -20.65 -10.09 -8.55
CA PRO A 333 -20.07 -10.87 -7.45
C PRO A 333 -18.66 -10.42 -7.07
N PRO A 334 -18.27 -10.54 -5.78
CA PRO A 334 -16.94 -10.14 -5.33
C PRO A 334 -15.83 -11.05 -5.86
N GLU A 335 -14.67 -10.47 -6.15
CA GLU A 335 -13.43 -11.20 -6.47
C GLU A 335 -12.70 -11.72 -5.23
N LEU A 336 -12.85 -11.07 -4.08
CA LEU A 336 -12.23 -11.47 -2.82
C LEU A 336 -13.26 -11.40 -1.70
N GLU A 337 -13.44 -12.48 -0.94
CA GLU A 337 -14.28 -12.49 0.25
C GLU A 337 -13.60 -13.20 1.42
N VAL A 338 -13.85 -12.73 2.63
CA VAL A 338 -13.62 -13.49 3.86
C VAL A 338 -14.96 -14.03 4.33
N ARG A 339 -15.06 -15.35 4.52
CA ARG A 339 -16.28 -16.02 4.98
C ARG A 339 -16.06 -16.73 6.31
N ALA A 340 -17.07 -16.73 7.16
CA ALA A 340 -17.09 -17.52 8.39
C ALA A 340 -18.53 -18.00 8.66
N GLU A 341 -18.68 -19.19 9.23
CA GLU A 341 -20.03 -19.67 9.59
C GLU A 341 -20.59 -18.97 10.82
N ARG A 342 -19.70 -18.60 11.72
CA ARG A 342 -20.02 -17.76 12.87
C ARG A 342 -18.85 -16.82 13.12
N ALA A 343 -19.12 -15.55 13.36
CA ALA A 343 -18.15 -14.60 13.86
C ALA A 343 -18.69 -13.96 15.14
N THR A 344 -17.81 -13.69 16.09
CA THR A 344 -18.15 -13.08 17.38
C THR A 344 -17.10 -12.05 17.69
N LEU A 345 -17.53 -10.80 17.88
CA LEU A 345 -16.70 -9.72 18.36
C LEU A 345 -17.00 -9.45 19.83
N THR A 346 -15.96 -9.37 20.65
CA THR A 346 -16.01 -9.08 22.08
C THR A 346 -15.08 -7.92 22.39
N ARG A 347 -15.59 -6.88 23.07
CA ARG A 347 -14.73 -5.79 23.55
C ARG A 347 -13.95 -6.27 24.77
N VAL A 348 -12.61 -6.27 24.68
CA VAL A 348 -11.72 -6.64 25.78
C VAL A 348 -11.30 -5.42 26.59
N SER A 349 -11.14 -4.27 25.93
CA SER A 349 -10.87 -2.96 26.56
C SER A 349 -11.32 -1.84 25.60
N PRO A 350 -11.38 -0.56 26.02
CA PRO A 350 -11.76 0.55 25.14
C PRO A 350 -10.95 0.68 23.84
N LEU A 351 -9.74 0.11 23.80
CA LEU A 351 -8.84 0.15 22.64
C LEU A 351 -8.60 -1.22 21.99
N ARG A 352 -9.27 -2.26 22.48
CA ARG A 352 -8.98 -3.64 22.09
C ARG A 352 -10.25 -4.47 21.94
N ASP A 353 -10.46 -4.92 20.72
CA ASP A 353 -11.57 -5.80 20.35
C ASP A 353 -10.99 -7.18 19.98
N GLU A 354 -11.72 -8.23 20.31
CA GLU A 354 -11.38 -9.61 19.95
C GLU A 354 -12.43 -10.13 18.98
N VAL A 355 -11.99 -10.77 17.91
CA VAL A 355 -12.84 -11.41 16.91
C VAL A 355 -12.52 -12.90 16.89
N VAL A 356 -13.53 -13.72 17.17
CA VAL A 356 -13.47 -15.18 17.08
C VAL A 356 -14.38 -15.65 15.95
N ALA A 357 -13.84 -16.40 15.00
CA ALA A 357 -14.54 -16.88 13.81
C ALA A 357 -14.46 -18.40 13.69
N THR A 358 -15.59 -19.04 13.37
CA THR A 358 -15.69 -20.49 13.15
C THR A 358 -15.59 -20.82 11.66
N ARG A 359 -14.69 -21.75 11.33
CA ARG A 359 -14.34 -22.14 9.95
C ARG A 359 -14.11 -20.93 9.02
N PRO A 360 -13.25 -19.97 9.43
CA PRO A 360 -12.94 -18.80 8.62
C PRO A 360 -12.19 -19.24 7.36
N ARG A 361 -12.53 -18.65 6.22
CA ARG A 361 -11.94 -18.95 4.91
C ARG A 361 -11.88 -17.71 4.03
N VAL A 362 -10.83 -17.59 3.24
CA VAL A 362 -10.75 -16.60 2.16
C VAL A 362 -11.25 -17.26 0.87
N VAL A 363 -12.05 -16.56 0.09
CA VAL A 363 -12.61 -17.02 -1.18
C VAL A 363 -12.17 -16.07 -2.29
N PHE A 364 -11.54 -16.63 -3.32
CA PHE A 364 -11.06 -15.92 -4.49
C PHE A 364 -11.89 -16.27 -5.71
N ASP A 365 -12.36 -15.26 -6.44
CA ASP A 365 -13.14 -15.35 -7.68
C ASP A 365 -14.34 -16.30 -7.56
N GLN A 366 -14.92 -16.44 -6.37
CA GLN A 366 -15.99 -17.40 -6.02
C GLN A 366 -15.62 -18.88 -6.26
N ARG A 367 -14.36 -19.21 -6.57
CA ARG A 367 -13.94 -20.54 -7.03
C ARG A 367 -12.98 -21.22 -6.07
N LEU A 368 -11.94 -20.50 -5.64
CA LEU A 368 -10.92 -21.03 -4.75
C LEU A 368 -11.23 -20.61 -3.32
N SER A 369 -11.38 -21.57 -2.41
CA SER A 369 -11.56 -21.29 -0.98
C SER A 369 -10.41 -21.87 -0.16
N LEU A 370 -9.74 -21.03 0.62
CA LEU A 370 -8.63 -21.40 1.48
C LEU A 370 -9.00 -21.15 2.95
N PRO A 371 -8.81 -22.13 3.86
CA PRO A 371 -9.06 -21.93 5.28
C PRO A 371 -8.06 -20.92 5.88
N ILE A 372 -8.54 -20.05 6.77
CA ILE A 372 -7.68 -19.20 7.59
C ILE A 372 -7.31 -20.01 8.83
N LEU A 373 -6.02 -20.27 9.04
CA LEU A 373 -5.51 -21.15 10.12
C LEU A 373 -5.61 -20.55 11.53
N ARG A 374 -6.28 -19.40 11.67
CA ARG A 374 -6.49 -18.69 12.93
C ARG A 374 -7.95 -18.30 13.02
N ASP A 375 -8.60 -18.76 14.07
CA ASP A 375 -9.98 -18.46 14.41
C ASP A 375 -10.09 -17.17 15.24
N ARG A 376 -9.07 -16.83 16.02
CA ARG A 376 -9.07 -15.68 16.93
C ARG A 376 -8.11 -14.58 16.54
N VAL A 377 -8.61 -13.40 16.22
CA VAL A 377 -7.85 -12.18 15.95
C VAL A 377 -8.13 -11.15 17.05
N VAL A 378 -7.09 -10.45 17.51
CA VAL A 378 -7.27 -9.34 18.44
C VAL A 378 -6.97 -8.06 17.67
N ILE A 379 -8.00 -7.25 17.46
CA ILE A 379 -7.93 -5.95 16.82
C ILE A 379 -7.55 -4.96 17.91
N ASP A 380 -6.28 -4.61 17.92
CA ASP A 380 -5.75 -3.53 18.73
C ASP A 380 -5.77 -2.26 17.87
N ARG A 381 -6.26 -1.14 18.42
CA ARG A 381 -6.22 0.15 17.73
C ARG A 381 -4.79 0.71 17.64
N THR A 382 -3.81 0.04 18.26
CA THR A 382 -2.39 0.17 17.97
C THR A 382 -2.01 -0.80 16.85
N GLU A 383 -1.60 -0.27 15.71
CA GLU A 383 -1.24 -1.00 14.49
C GLU A 383 -0.22 -2.12 14.78
N ARG A 384 -0.57 -3.39 14.52
CA ARG A 384 0.33 -4.55 14.71
C ARG A 384 0.33 -5.43 13.47
N ASP A 385 1.49 -5.99 13.13
CA ASP A 385 1.64 -6.95 12.02
C ASP A 385 0.69 -8.16 12.20
N PRO A 386 -0.30 -8.38 11.30
CA PRO A 386 -1.25 -9.46 11.41
C PRO A 386 -0.70 -10.83 10.94
N ALA A 387 0.48 -10.87 10.31
CA ALA A 387 1.02 -12.09 9.71
C ALA A 387 1.41 -13.16 10.74
N ILE A 388 0.96 -14.40 10.54
CA ILE A 388 1.31 -15.55 11.40
C ILE A 388 2.80 -15.91 11.25
N ALA A 389 3.27 -15.91 10.00
CA ALA A 389 4.65 -16.10 9.59
C ALA A 389 4.80 -15.62 8.14
N ARG A 390 6.02 -15.29 7.72
CA ARG A 390 6.38 -14.91 6.35
C ARG A 390 7.39 -15.91 5.82
N LEU A 391 7.26 -16.26 4.54
CA LEU A 391 8.22 -17.07 3.82
C LEU A 391 9.15 -16.13 3.04
N GLY A 392 10.45 -16.38 3.09
CA GLY A 392 11.43 -15.64 2.33
C GLY A 392 12.48 -16.56 1.73
N PHE A 393 13.18 -16.07 0.70
CA PHE A 393 14.31 -16.77 0.10
C PHE A 393 15.47 -15.81 -0.07
N ASP A 394 16.60 -16.19 0.50
CA ASP A 394 17.86 -15.45 0.44
C ASP A 394 19.02 -16.46 0.51
N ASP A 395 19.61 -16.74 -0.65
CA ASP A 395 20.70 -17.72 -0.74
C ASP A 395 22.01 -17.15 -0.16
N ALA A 396 22.23 -15.84 -0.31
CA ALA A 396 23.49 -15.19 0.04
C ALA A 396 23.70 -15.03 1.54
N ASP A 397 22.65 -14.76 2.31
CA ASP A 397 22.74 -14.57 3.76
C ASP A 397 22.00 -15.65 4.54
N ARG A 398 20.89 -16.19 4.04
CA ARG A 398 20.04 -17.13 4.80
C ARG A 398 20.20 -18.59 4.39
N GLY A 399 21.03 -18.86 3.38
CA GLY A 399 21.26 -20.20 2.85
C GLY A 399 20.06 -20.77 2.07
N GLY A 400 19.14 -19.90 1.65
CA GLY A 400 17.98 -20.23 0.81
C GLY A 400 16.65 -19.91 1.48
N LEU A 401 15.71 -20.87 1.46
CA LEU A 401 14.37 -20.70 2.01
C LEU A 401 14.39 -20.57 3.55
N PHE A 402 13.67 -19.59 4.06
CA PHE A 402 13.47 -19.36 5.49
C PHE A 402 12.02 -18.97 5.82
N VAL A 403 11.65 -19.17 7.09
CA VAL A 403 10.38 -18.69 7.67
C VAL A 403 10.72 -17.70 8.76
N GLU A 404 10.02 -16.57 8.80
CA GLU A 404 10.21 -15.57 9.85
C GLU A 404 8.89 -15.14 10.45
N ARG A 405 8.96 -14.61 11.68
CA ARG A 405 7.81 -14.02 12.35
C ARG A 405 8.26 -12.79 13.12
N THR A 406 7.61 -11.66 12.85
CA THR A 406 7.90 -10.41 13.55
C THR A 406 7.09 -10.33 14.84
N PHE A 407 7.76 -9.93 15.91
CA PHE A 407 7.19 -9.56 17.19
C PHE A 407 7.48 -8.10 17.47
N GLU A 408 6.53 -7.41 18.09
CA GLU A 408 6.66 -5.99 18.42
C GLU A 408 6.57 -5.83 19.95
N PRO A 409 7.65 -6.15 20.70
CA PRO A 409 7.65 -6.08 22.16
C PRO A 409 7.46 -4.65 22.70
N LEU A 410 7.80 -3.64 21.91
CA LEU A 410 7.55 -2.24 22.21
C LEU A 410 6.96 -1.56 20.97
N ALA A 411 5.72 -1.11 21.07
CA ALA A 411 5.02 -0.36 20.02
C ALA A 411 4.30 0.82 20.68
N THR A 412 4.97 1.96 20.74
CA THR A 412 4.42 3.23 21.23
C THR A 412 4.29 4.21 20.07
N ARG A 413 3.60 5.35 20.28
CA ARG A 413 3.44 6.38 19.22
C ARG A 413 4.76 6.96 18.69
N ARG A 414 5.85 6.88 19.46
CA ARG A 414 7.15 7.49 19.12
C ARG A 414 8.28 6.48 19.02
N THR A 415 8.08 5.23 19.41
CA THR A 415 9.14 4.22 19.46
C THR A 415 8.54 2.85 19.16
N GLN A 416 9.11 2.19 18.16
CA GLN A 416 8.76 0.83 17.75
C GLN A 416 10.03 -0.04 17.73
N LEU A 417 10.02 -1.12 18.52
CA LEU A 417 11.02 -2.17 18.50
C LEU A 417 10.39 -3.42 17.90
N ARG A 418 10.98 -3.93 16.83
CA ARG A 418 10.60 -5.18 16.18
C ARG A 418 11.70 -6.21 16.38
N ILE A 419 11.32 -7.44 16.73
CA ILE A 419 12.20 -8.59 16.84
C ILE A 419 11.63 -9.69 15.96
N THR A 420 12.41 -10.14 14.99
CA THR A 420 12.01 -11.09 13.95
C THR A 420 12.95 -12.29 13.98
N PRO A 421 12.66 -13.31 14.80
CA PRO A 421 13.33 -14.61 14.70
C PRO A 421 13.04 -15.27 13.35
N GLN A 422 14.04 -16.00 12.85
CA GLN A 422 14.03 -16.64 11.55
C GLN A 422 14.44 -18.11 11.70
N LEU A 423 13.70 -19.00 11.04
CA LEU A 423 14.03 -20.42 10.88
C LEU A 423 14.52 -20.65 9.45
N LEU A 424 15.80 -21.00 9.30
CA LEU A 424 16.47 -21.19 8.03
C LEU A 424 16.21 -22.62 7.53
N LEU A 425 15.05 -22.84 6.92
CA LEU A 425 14.57 -24.18 6.53
C LEU A 425 15.56 -24.93 5.64
N GLN A 426 16.07 -24.28 4.59
CA GLN A 426 16.98 -24.92 3.65
C GLN A 426 18.32 -25.27 4.30
N GLN A 427 18.79 -24.43 5.23
CA GLN A 427 19.98 -24.72 6.03
C GLN A 427 19.75 -25.91 6.97
N ALA A 428 18.61 -25.97 7.66
CA ALA A 428 18.25 -27.10 8.52
C ALA A 428 18.19 -28.43 7.74
N VAL A 429 17.63 -28.41 6.52
CA VAL A 429 17.60 -29.58 5.62
C VAL A 429 19.01 -29.99 5.18
N ARG A 430 19.86 -29.02 4.78
CA ARG A 430 21.28 -29.27 4.44
C ARG A 430 22.04 -29.90 5.61
N ASN A 431 21.66 -29.57 6.85
CA ASN A 431 22.21 -30.12 8.08
C ASN A 431 21.48 -31.41 8.55
N GLY A 432 20.79 -32.12 7.65
CA GLY A 432 20.15 -33.40 7.96
C GLY A 432 18.88 -33.28 8.83
N PHE A 433 18.13 -32.20 8.67
CA PHE A 433 16.94 -31.85 9.48
C PHE A 433 17.25 -31.59 10.96
N ASN A 434 18.49 -31.20 11.28
CA ASN A 434 18.86 -30.85 12.65
C ASN A 434 18.38 -29.45 13.03
N PHE A 435 17.14 -29.37 13.52
CA PHE A 435 16.55 -28.14 14.04
C PHE A 435 17.13 -27.71 15.39
N ALA A 436 17.98 -28.50 16.06
CA ALA A 436 18.66 -28.08 17.29
C ALA A 436 19.95 -27.29 17.02
N ASP A 437 20.44 -27.31 15.78
CA ASP A 437 21.65 -26.61 15.38
C ASP A 437 21.43 -25.08 15.37
N PRO A 438 22.22 -24.28 16.11
CA PRO A 438 22.13 -22.82 16.10
C PRO A 438 22.33 -22.20 14.70
N SER A 439 22.98 -22.92 13.78
CA SER A 439 23.10 -22.50 12.38
C SER A 439 21.79 -22.51 11.59
N SER A 440 20.76 -23.21 12.08
CA SER A 440 19.42 -23.26 11.51
C SER A 440 18.55 -22.05 11.87
N TYR A 441 19.06 -21.12 12.69
CA TYR A 441 18.31 -19.97 13.18
C TYR A 441 18.99 -18.66 12.87
N GLY A 442 18.21 -17.63 12.57
CA GLY A 442 18.65 -16.24 12.43
C GLY A 442 17.78 -15.30 13.26
N LEU A 443 18.19 -14.04 13.36
CA LEU A 443 17.46 -13.02 14.11
C LEU A 443 17.64 -11.66 13.44
N ARG A 444 16.54 -10.95 13.23
CA ARG A 444 16.56 -9.52 12.89
C ARG A 444 15.93 -8.74 14.04
N ALA A 445 16.51 -7.59 14.36
CA ALA A 445 15.87 -6.61 15.23
C ALA A 445 15.90 -5.25 14.54
N SER A 446 14.82 -4.50 14.59
CA SER A 446 14.79 -3.11 14.14
C SER A 446 14.18 -2.21 15.21
N LEU A 447 14.72 -1.01 15.33
CA LEU A 447 14.28 0.04 16.23
C LEU A 447 14.02 1.28 15.39
N THR A 448 12.83 1.84 15.49
CA THR A 448 12.49 3.15 14.95
C THR A 448 11.99 4.01 16.10
N SER A 449 12.54 5.22 16.24
CA SER A 449 12.14 6.13 17.30
C SER A 449 12.16 7.60 16.85
N ASP A 450 11.05 8.30 17.03
CA ASP A 450 10.90 9.72 16.79
C ASP A 450 11.30 10.50 18.06
N LEU A 451 12.56 10.94 18.10
CA LEU A 451 13.17 11.63 19.24
C LEU A 451 12.67 13.07 19.38
N GLY A 452 12.12 13.65 18.31
CA GLY A 452 11.47 14.96 18.28
C GLY A 452 10.64 15.14 16.99
N PRO A 453 10.00 16.30 16.78
CA PRO A 453 9.20 16.54 15.57
C PRO A 453 10.02 16.47 14.27
N ASN A 454 11.32 16.74 14.37
CA ASN A 454 12.23 16.80 13.22
C ASN A 454 13.38 15.79 13.32
N THR A 455 13.35 14.84 14.27
CA THR A 455 14.48 13.95 14.53
C THR A 455 14.02 12.52 14.69
N GLN A 456 14.54 11.64 13.83
CA GLN A 456 14.23 10.21 13.83
C GLN A 456 15.51 9.38 13.97
N LEU A 457 15.47 8.40 14.86
CA LEU A 457 16.49 7.38 15.04
C LEU A 457 15.98 6.06 14.47
N ARG A 458 16.80 5.42 13.64
CA ARG A 458 16.58 4.06 13.15
C ARG A 458 17.80 3.21 13.45
N GLY A 459 17.60 1.98 13.89
CA GLY A 459 18.70 1.02 14.03
C GLY A 459 18.23 -0.37 13.64
N ALA A 460 19.12 -1.17 13.04
CA ALA A 460 18.85 -2.56 12.77
C ALA A 460 20.04 -3.44 13.16
N LEU A 461 19.71 -4.63 13.63
CA LEU A 461 20.63 -5.73 13.90
C LEU A 461 20.18 -6.93 13.07
N ASN A 462 21.13 -7.57 12.40
CA ASN A 462 20.88 -8.70 11.53
C ASN A 462 21.88 -9.80 11.84
N PHE A 463 21.39 -10.86 12.47
CA PHE A 463 22.07 -12.13 12.66
C PHE A 463 21.63 -13.09 11.56
N ASN A 464 22.55 -13.41 10.65
CA ASN A 464 22.30 -14.43 9.64
C ASN A 464 22.39 -15.86 10.20
N SER A 465 22.92 -16.01 11.42
CA SER A 465 22.96 -17.24 12.18
C SER A 465 23.04 -16.97 13.69
N LEU A 466 22.56 -17.91 14.52
CA LEU A 466 22.78 -17.94 15.96
C LEU A 466 23.95 -18.86 16.40
N ASP A 467 24.76 -19.32 15.46
CA ASP A 467 26.02 -20.00 15.75
C ASP A 467 27.15 -18.97 15.98
N PHE A 468 27.33 -18.58 17.24
CA PHE A 468 28.32 -17.59 17.67
C PHE A 468 29.78 -18.05 17.56
N SER A 469 30.04 -19.31 17.16
CA SER A 469 31.40 -19.75 16.84
C SER A 469 31.91 -19.18 15.50
N ARG A 470 30.99 -18.68 14.66
CA ARG A 470 31.31 -18.07 13.36
C ARG A 470 31.57 -16.57 13.51
N ASN A 471 32.63 -16.10 12.84
CA ASN A 471 33.09 -14.71 12.94
C ASN A 471 32.25 -13.70 12.13
N ASP A 472 31.26 -14.17 11.35
CA ASP A 472 30.62 -13.41 10.27
C ASP A 472 29.09 -13.33 10.40
N ILE A 473 28.58 -13.37 11.64
CA ILE A 473 27.14 -13.54 11.89
C ILE A 473 26.36 -12.23 12.01
N LEU A 474 26.98 -11.16 12.51
CA LEU A 474 26.30 -9.91 12.84
C LEU A 474 26.56 -8.82 11.80
N ARG A 475 25.49 -8.15 11.41
CA ARG A 475 25.49 -6.85 10.75
C ARG A 475 24.65 -5.87 11.55
N ALA A 476 25.09 -4.63 11.64
CA ALA A 476 24.41 -3.60 12.39
C ALA A 476 24.45 -2.27 11.64
N ASN A 477 23.35 -1.51 11.70
CA ASN A 477 23.33 -0.12 11.30
C ASN A 477 22.57 0.72 12.32
N LEU A 478 22.99 1.97 12.46
CA LEU A 478 22.36 2.96 13.32
C LEU A 478 22.37 4.30 12.58
N ARG A 479 21.20 4.90 12.42
CA ARG A 479 20.97 6.10 11.62
C ARG A 479 20.15 7.11 12.40
N LEU A 480 20.67 8.32 12.52
CA LEU A 480 19.98 9.48 13.07
C LEU A 480 19.74 10.49 11.96
N THR A 481 18.48 10.72 11.61
CA THR A 481 18.08 11.70 10.59
C THR A 481 17.42 12.90 11.27
N GLN A 482 17.89 14.11 10.91
CA GLN A 482 17.39 15.38 11.42
C GLN A 482 16.97 16.32 10.27
N ALA A 483 15.74 16.81 10.38
CA ALA A 483 15.17 17.98 9.73
C ALA A 483 16.02 19.26 9.90
N ILE A 484 16.71 19.77 8.88
CA ILE A 484 17.39 21.08 8.94
C ILE A 484 16.94 21.95 7.78
N GLY A 485 16.06 22.92 8.04
CA GLY A 485 15.41 23.68 6.98
C GLY A 485 14.55 22.76 6.11
N ASP A 486 14.78 22.76 4.81
CA ASP A 486 14.19 21.84 3.83
C ASP A 486 15.10 20.62 3.52
N HIS A 487 16.26 20.52 4.17
CA HIS A 487 17.23 19.42 4.02
C HIS A 487 17.09 18.38 5.11
N ALA A 488 17.58 17.17 4.83
CA ALA A 488 17.76 16.13 5.83
C ALA A 488 19.26 15.89 6.09
N LEU A 489 19.66 16.00 7.35
CA LEU A 489 20.98 15.64 7.83
C LEU A 489 20.93 14.24 8.45
N THR A 490 21.64 13.29 7.85
CA THR A 490 21.67 11.90 8.31
C THR A 490 23.05 11.56 8.82
N THR A 491 23.15 11.18 10.10
CA THR A 491 24.37 10.61 10.69
C THR A 491 24.20 9.11 10.82
N GLU A 492 25.17 8.34 10.36
CA GLU A 492 25.09 6.90 10.24
C GLU A 492 26.35 6.21 10.76
N TYR A 493 26.14 5.09 11.44
CA TYR A 493 27.16 4.10 11.78
C TYR A 493 26.73 2.75 11.20
N ALA A 494 27.62 2.08 10.47
CA ALA A 494 27.38 0.75 9.96
C ALA A 494 28.53 -0.20 10.27
N TYR A 495 28.18 -1.45 10.57
CA TYR A 495 29.10 -2.55 10.86
C TYR A 495 28.80 -3.73 9.93
N ARG A 496 29.82 -4.10 9.16
CA ARG A 496 29.84 -5.22 8.19
C ARG A 496 28.75 -5.15 7.13
N GLU A 497 28.39 -3.93 6.74
CA GLU A 497 27.37 -3.73 5.73
C GLU A 497 27.83 -4.24 4.35
N ARG A 498 26.87 -4.69 3.55
CA ARG A 498 27.09 -5.24 2.21
C ARG A 498 26.47 -4.30 1.19
N PHE A 499 27.26 -3.86 0.23
CA PHE A 499 26.83 -3.01 -0.87
C PHE A 499 26.92 -3.78 -2.18
N PHE A 500 25.84 -3.83 -2.95
CA PHE A 500 25.88 -4.42 -4.29
C PHE A 500 26.44 -3.40 -5.28
N ASN A 501 27.68 -3.60 -5.72
CA ASN A 501 28.36 -2.70 -6.67
C ASN A 501 28.38 -3.31 -8.06
N GLY A 502 27.22 -3.34 -8.70
CA GLY A 502 27.13 -3.62 -10.12
C GLY A 502 27.73 -4.99 -10.52
N SER A 503 28.55 -5.02 -11.57
CA SER A 503 29.26 -6.23 -11.99
C SER A 503 30.30 -6.76 -10.98
N LEU A 504 30.73 -5.95 -9.99
CA LEU A 504 31.57 -6.44 -8.88
C LEU A 504 30.78 -7.24 -7.84
N GLY A 505 29.45 -7.26 -7.92
CA GLY A 505 28.61 -7.96 -6.95
C GLY A 505 28.68 -7.35 -5.55
N TYR A 506 28.45 -8.19 -4.53
CA TYR A 506 28.44 -7.72 -3.14
C TYR A 506 29.85 -7.41 -2.62
N GLN A 507 30.03 -6.17 -2.21
CA GLN A 507 31.22 -5.64 -1.57
C GLN A 507 30.94 -5.36 -0.10
N ARG A 508 31.85 -5.75 0.78
CA ARG A 508 31.69 -5.59 2.23
C ARG A 508 32.42 -4.33 2.70
N VAL A 509 31.74 -3.51 3.48
CA VAL A 509 32.34 -2.43 4.26
C VAL A 509 32.38 -2.88 5.70
N GLN A 510 33.59 -2.95 6.27
CA GLN A 510 33.80 -3.48 7.60
C GLN A 510 33.15 -2.55 8.63
N ASN A 511 33.51 -1.27 8.61
CA ASN A 511 32.89 -0.23 9.45
C ASN A 511 32.74 1.06 8.64
N SER A 512 31.66 1.81 8.86
CA SER A 512 31.56 3.20 8.40
C SER A 512 30.91 4.08 9.46
N PHE A 513 31.37 5.32 9.55
CA PHE A 513 30.75 6.35 10.38
C PHE A 513 30.78 7.67 9.64
N GLY A 514 29.64 8.36 9.51
CA GLY A 514 29.65 9.66 8.86
C GLY A 514 28.31 10.35 8.82
N THR A 515 28.31 11.48 8.15
CA THR A 515 27.14 12.34 8.00
C THR A 515 26.92 12.70 6.54
N VAL A 516 25.67 12.70 6.10
CA VAL A 516 25.24 13.07 4.75
C VAL A 516 24.10 14.08 4.86
N LEU A 517 24.24 15.21 4.16
CA LEU A 517 23.20 16.19 3.94
C LEU A 517 22.56 15.92 2.58
N THR A 518 21.24 15.75 2.54
CA THR A 518 20.48 15.53 1.30
C THR A 518 19.47 16.65 1.09
N SER A 519 19.39 17.17 -0.12
CA SER A 519 18.40 18.18 -0.52
C SER A 519 17.04 17.56 -0.82
N PRO A 520 15.95 18.34 -0.77
CA PRO A 520 14.70 17.96 -1.41
C PRO A 520 14.85 18.01 -2.94
N VAL A 521 13.78 17.63 -3.66
CA VAL A 521 13.73 17.74 -5.12
C VAL A 521 13.26 19.14 -5.50
N TYR A 522 14.15 19.94 -6.08
CA TYR A 522 13.83 21.27 -6.60
C TYR A 522 13.43 21.20 -8.08
N ARG A 523 12.29 21.81 -8.44
CA ARG A 523 11.92 22.03 -9.84
C ARG A 523 12.55 23.33 -10.33
N LEU A 524 13.37 23.26 -11.38
CA LEU A 524 14.08 24.42 -11.92
C LEU A 524 13.14 25.26 -12.80
N GLY A 525 12.44 26.21 -12.17
CA GLY A 525 11.45 27.05 -12.83
C GLY A 525 10.39 26.22 -13.57
N ASN A 526 9.95 26.68 -14.75
CA ASN A 526 8.95 25.99 -15.58
C ASN A 526 9.56 25.00 -16.58
N THR A 527 10.83 24.62 -16.41
CA THR A 527 11.52 23.74 -17.36
C THR A 527 11.09 22.26 -17.26
N GLY A 528 10.49 21.87 -16.12
CA GLY A 528 10.22 20.47 -15.80
C GLY A 528 11.47 19.66 -15.45
N ILE A 529 12.62 20.32 -15.26
CA ILE A 529 13.86 19.68 -14.79
C ILE A 529 13.81 19.61 -13.26
N ASN A 530 14.04 18.42 -12.74
CA ASN A 530 14.20 18.16 -11.31
C ASN A 530 15.68 18.14 -10.95
N LEU A 531 16.06 18.87 -9.91
CA LEU A 531 17.40 18.89 -9.31
C LEU A 531 17.31 18.34 -7.88
N ASN A 532 18.20 17.42 -7.53
CA ASN A 532 18.54 17.15 -6.15
C ASN A 532 20.07 17.05 -6.00
N TYR A 533 20.57 17.22 -4.78
CA TYR A 533 21.97 17.10 -4.47
C TYR A 533 22.18 16.54 -3.07
N GLN A 534 23.37 16.01 -2.83
CA GLN A 534 23.81 15.55 -1.52
C GLN A 534 25.29 15.82 -1.33
N ALA A 535 25.69 16.01 -0.08
CA ALA A 535 27.07 16.16 0.33
C ALA A 535 27.30 15.39 1.63
N GLY A 536 28.41 14.70 1.76
CA GLY A 536 28.69 13.87 2.94
C GLY A 536 30.16 13.73 3.25
N ALA A 537 30.43 13.39 4.51
CA ALA A 537 31.75 13.09 5.03
C ALA A 537 31.67 11.82 5.89
N GLN A 538 32.53 10.85 5.60
CA GLN A 538 32.50 9.53 6.21
C GLN A 538 33.91 9.05 6.53
N TYR A 539 34.08 8.33 7.63
CA TYR A 539 35.25 7.51 7.89
C TYR A 539 34.89 6.06 7.60
N VAL A 540 35.61 5.44 6.68
CA VAL A 540 35.26 4.12 6.13
C VAL A 540 36.44 3.19 6.29
N ARG A 541 36.18 1.99 6.83
CA ARG A 541 37.09 0.85 6.78
C ARG A 541 36.52 -0.22 5.84
N ALA A 542 37.19 -0.46 4.73
CA ALA A 542 36.73 -1.40 3.72
C ALA A 542 37.89 -1.98 2.90
N ARG A 543 37.59 -3.03 2.12
CA ARG A 543 38.58 -3.71 1.29
C ARG A 543 39.09 -2.83 0.15
N THR A 544 40.39 -2.94 -0.09
CA THR A 544 41.10 -2.42 -1.26
C THR A 544 41.95 -3.52 -1.90
N ASP A 545 42.19 -3.42 -3.21
CA ASP A 545 43.21 -4.16 -3.97
C ASP A 545 44.35 -3.24 -4.44
N ARG A 546 44.35 -1.98 -4.01
CA ARG A 546 45.38 -1.00 -4.37
C ARG A 546 46.67 -1.35 -3.66
N ARG A 547 47.66 -1.81 -4.44
CA ARG A 547 48.98 -2.22 -3.94
C ARG A 547 49.69 -1.14 -3.13
N ASP A 548 49.49 0.12 -3.50
CA ASP A 548 50.03 1.30 -2.84
C ASP A 548 49.42 1.57 -1.45
N LEU A 549 48.28 0.94 -1.14
CA LEU A 549 47.56 1.11 0.13
C LEU A 549 47.63 -0.14 1.03
N ILE A 550 48.21 -1.24 0.55
CA ILE A 550 48.31 -2.50 1.30
C ILE A 550 49.71 -2.63 1.90
N GLU A 551 49.77 -2.90 3.20
CA GLU A 551 51.03 -3.12 3.90
C GLU A 551 51.73 -4.40 3.41
N SER A 552 53.06 -4.40 3.37
CA SER A 552 53.83 -5.57 2.93
C SER A 552 53.85 -6.67 4.00
N PRO A 553 53.66 -7.96 3.64
CA PRO A 553 53.58 -8.51 2.29
C PRO A 553 52.18 -8.38 1.65
N PHE A 554 52.13 -8.04 0.37
CA PHE A 554 50.88 -7.94 -0.39
C PHE A 554 50.17 -9.30 -0.49
N VAL A 555 48.96 -9.38 0.06
CA VAL A 555 48.12 -10.61 0.05
C VAL A 555 46.94 -10.49 -0.94
N GLY A 556 46.99 -9.58 -1.92
CA GLY A 556 45.94 -9.39 -2.93
C GLY A 556 44.90 -8.34 -2.55
N GLU A 557 44.31 -8.46 -1.36
CA GLU A 557 43.34 -7.51 -0.82
C GLU A 557 43.56 -7.32 0.69
N ASP A 558 43.30 -6.12 1.20
CA ASP A 558 43.30 -5.85 2.65
C ASP A 558 42.28 -4.74 3.01
N ASP A 559 41.92 -4.62 4.28
CA ASP A 559 41.05 -3.56 4.80
C ASP A 559 41.86 -2.30 5.13
N VAL A 560 41.57 -1.20 4.45
CA VAL A 560 42.16 0.12 4.74
C VAL A 560 41.11 1.05 5.34
N SER A 561 41.56 2.05 6.11
CA SER A 561 40.66 3.02 6.75
C SER A 561 40.95 4.43 6.24
N LEU A 562 39.99 5.06 5.58
CA LEU A 562 40.14 6.38 4.98
C LEU A 562 38.93 7.28 5.31
N GLY A 563 39.18 8.57 5.42
CA GLY A 563 38.14 9.59 5.32
C GLY A 563 37.69 9.72 3.86
N ARG A 564 36.39 9.84 3.62
CA ARG A 564 35.74 10.01 2.32
C ARG A 564 34.83 11.22 2.37
N PHE A 565 35.01 12.15 1.45
CA PHE A 565 34.13 13.28 1.21
C PHE A 565 33.42 13.07 -0.12
N GLN A 566 32.10 13.13 -0.12
CA GLN A 566 31.28 12.91 -1.30
C GLN A 566 30.42 14.13 -1.58
N ALA A 567 30.29 14.49 -2.85
CA ALA A 567 29.24 15.40 -3.32
C ALA A 567 28.64 14.84 -4.60
N SER A 568 27.32 14.89 -4.72
CA SER A 568 26.64 14.50 -5.96
C SER A 568 25.43 15.37 -6.23
N ALA A 569 25.12 15.54 -7.52
CA ALA A 569 23.95 16.27 -7.99
C ALA A 569 23.31 15.52 -9.14
N THR A 570 21.98 15.41 -9.13
CA THR A 570 21.21 14.77 -10.19
C THR A 570 20.28 15.78 -10.82
N LEU A 571 20.32 15.82 -12.16
CA LEU A 571 19.34 16.50 -13.00
C LEU A 571 18.53 15.45 -13.73
N SER A 572 17.21 15.57 -13.73
CA SER A 572 16.36 14.64 -14.49
C SER A 572 15.18 15.34 -15.12
N ARG A 573 14.75 14.83 -16.28
CA ARG A 573 13.56 15.31 -16.98
C ARG A 573 12.92 14.16 -17.75
N ASN A 574 11.60 14.07 -17.62
CA ASN A 574 10.76 13.11 -18.34
C ASN A 574 9.90 13.86 -19.35
N PHE A 575 9.91 13.41 -20.59
CA PHE A 575 9.10 13.96 -21.68
C PHE A 575 8.02 12.94 -22.03
N THR A 576 6.75 13.32 -21.88
CA THR A 576 5.64 12.48 -22.38
C THR A 576 5.57 12.68 -23.89
N LEU A 577 5.96 11.64 -24.64
CA LEU A 577 5.93 11.65 -26.11
C LEU A 577 4.51 11.35 -26.61
N TRP A 578 3.81 10.47 -25.92
CA TRP A 578 2.45 10.07 -26.25
C TRP A 578 1.70 9.58 -25.02
N ARG A 579 0.38 9.78 -25.01
CA ARG A 579 -0.54 9.28 -23.98
C ARG A 579 -1.86 8.89 -24.65
N GLY A 580 -2.28 7.65 -24.41
CA GLY A 580 -3.58 7.13 -24.82
C GLY A 580 -4.69 7.46 -23.83
N GLN A 581 -5.84 6.82 -24.00
CA GLN A 581 -6.99 6.91 -23.10
C GLN A 581 -7.12 5.60 -22.32
N GLY A 582 -7.41 5.69 -21.02
CA GLY A 582 -7.79 4.54 -20.22
C GLY A 582 -9.24 4.12 -20.48
N LEU A 583 -9.58 2.88 -20.13
CA LEU A 583 -10.96 2.41 -20.16
C LEU A 583 -11.77 2.93 -18.97
N PRO A 584 -13.11 2.95 -19.06
CA PRO A 584 -13.97 3.29 -17.92
C PRO A 584 -13.69 2.39 -16.71
N ALA A 585 -13.84 2.95 -15.50
CA ALA A 585 -13.59 2.25 -14.24
C ALA A 585 -14.74 1.28 -13.86
N THR A 586 -15.04 0.33 -14.76
CA THR A 586 -16.08 -0.70 -14.62
C THR A 586 -15.43 -2.08 -14.42
N PRO A 587 -16.11 -3.05 -13.78
CA PRO A 587 -15.54 -4.36 -13.46
C PRO A 587 -15.22 -5.23 -14.69
N THR A 588 -15.80 -4.91 -15.85
CA THR A 588 -15.59 -5.66 -17.11
C THR A 588 -14.62 -4.95 -18.07
N GLU A 589 -14.31 -3.67 -17.84
CA GLU A 589 -13.40 -2.88 -18.67
C GLU A 589 -12.12 -2.51 -17.90
N GLY A 590 -11.98 -1.26 -17.45
CA GLY A 590 -10.75 -0.72 -16.86
C GLY A 590 -10.37 -1.30 -15.50
N LEU A 591 -11.32 -1.91 -14.77
CA LEU A 591 -11.07 -2.56 -13.49
C LEU A 591 -11.09 -4.09 -13.56
N ARG A 592 -11.03 -4.68 -14.76
CA ARG A 592 -11.17 -6.12 -14.92
C ARG A 592 -10.02 -6.95 -14.32
N TYR A 593 -8.80 -6.43 -14.40
CA TYR A 593 -7.60 -7.10 -13.86
C TYR A 593 -6.76 -6.20 -12.94
N THR A 594 -7.10 -4.91 -12.81
CA THR A 594 -6.38 -3.94 -11.99
C THR A 594 -7.32 -3.10 -11.13
N PRO A 595 -6.85 -2.57 -9.99
CA PRO A 595 -7.64 -1.65 -9.17
C PRO A 595 -7.80 -0.25 -9.80
N ILE A 596 -6.97 0.08 -10.79
CA ILE A 596 -6.95 1.38 -11.48
C ILE A 596 -6.94 1.11 -13.00
N PRO A 597 -7.71 1.86 -13.81
CA PRO A 597 -7.63 1.76 -15.26
C PRO A 597 -6.22 2.03 -15.79
N VAL A 598 -5.72 1.10 -16.60
CA VAL A 598 -4.40 1.23 -17.24
C VAL A 598 -4.49 2.20 -18.40
N VAL A 599 -3.61 3.21 -18.40
CA VAL A 599 -3.53 4.23 -19.47
C VAL A 599 -2.27 3.99 -20.29
N PRO A 600 -2.37 3.71 -21.61
CA PRO A 600 -1.21 3.60 -22.47
C PRO A 600 -0.40 4.90 -22.53
N TYR A 601 0.94 4.82 -22.55
CA TYR A 601 1.79 6.00 -22.72
C TYR A 601 3.18 5.65 -23.24
N LEU A 602 3.88 6.67 -23.75
CA LEU A 602 5.28 6.63 -24.14
C LEU A 602 6.01 7.85 -23.59
N GLN A 603 7.17 7.63 -22.98
CA GLN A 603 8.00 8.66 -22.37
C GLN A 603 9.46 8.53 -22.80
N LEU A 604 10.10 9.66 -23.06
CA LEU A 604 11.55 9.80 -23.11
C LEU A 604 12.03 10.22 -21.72
N VAL A 605 12.96 9.45 -21.16
CA VAL A 605 13.58 9.74 -19.87
C VAL A 605 15.01 10.19 -20.11
N THR A 606 15.38 11.29 -19.46
CA THR A 606 16.74 11.83 -19.47
C THR A 606 17.19 12.13 -18.05
N ALA A 607 18.42 11.76 -17.73
CA ALA A 607 19.03 12.11 -16.45
C ALA A 607 20.54 12.35 -16.61
N ALA A 608 21.08 13.22 -15.78
CA ALA A 608 22.51 13.47 -15.66
C ALA A 608 22.87 13.48 -14.16
N ILE A 609 23.85 12.67 -13.77
CA ILE A 609 24.31 12.56 -12.39
C ILE A 609 25.79 12.93 -12.36
N GLY A 610 26.14 13.99 -11.65
CA GLY A 610 27.52 14.31 -11.30
C GLY A 610 27.83 13.78 -9.91
N THR A 611 28.96 13.10 -9.72
CA THR A 611 29.43 12.65 -8.40
C THR A 611 30.93 12.87 -8.30
N THR A 612 31.39 13.32 -7.14
CA THR A 612 32.81 13.39 -6.80
C THR A 612 33.03 12.80 -5.42
N ASN A 613 34.02 11.92 -5.31
CA ASN A 613 34.52 11.34 -4.08
C ASN A 613 35.98 11.79 -3.91
N ALA A 614 36.33 12.31 -2.74
CA ALA A 614 37.70 12.62 -2.38
C ALA A 614 38.06 11.86 -1.10
N TYR A 615 39.28 11.32 -1.04
CA TYR A 615 39.72 10.46 0.05
C TYR A 615 40.89 11.09 0.81
N SER A 616 41.04 10.74 2.09
CA SER A 616 42.07 11.32 2.98
C SER A 616 43.50 10.96 2.59
N ASN A 617 43.69 9.95 1.73
CA ASN A 617 44.99 9.60 1.13
C ASN A 617 45.34 10.47 -0.10
N GLY A 618 44.47 11.39 -0.51
CA GLY A 618 44.65 12.27 -1.67
C GLY A 618 44.03 11.74 -2.97
N ASP A 619 43.57 10.49 -3.00
CA ASP A 619 42.85 9.94 -4.16
C ASP A 619 41.51 10.67 -4.38
N ARG A 620 41.07 10.70 -5.64
CA ARG A 620 39.77 11.23 -6.03
C ARG A 620 39.15 10.37 -7.13
N GLN A 621 37.83 10.26 -7.10
CA GLN A 621 37.04 9.68 -8.17
C GLN A 621 35.87 10.61 -8.50
N SER A 622 35.84 11.14 -9.72
CA SER A 622 34.76 12.00 -10.21
C SER A 622 34.10 11.36 -11.42
N SER A 623 32.78 11.44 -11.49
CA SER A 623 31.99 10.86 -12.57
C SER A 623 30.87 11.77 -13.03
N LEU A 624 30.59 11.77 -14.33
CA LEU A 624 29.39 12.33 -14.94
C LEU A 624 28.66 11.23 -15.69
N THR A 625 27.52 10.77 -15.18
CA THR A 625 26.70 9.73 -15.79
C THR A 625 25.51 10.38 -16.52
N GLY A 626 25.44 10.20 -17.83
CA GLY A 626 24.29 10.55 -18.64
C GLY A 626 23.41 9.33 -18.90
N THR A 627 22.09 9.48 -18.77
CA THR A 627 21.11 8.43 -19.06
C THR A 627 20.08 8.94 -20.05
N ILE A 628 19.78 8.14 -21.06
CA ILE A 628 18.69 8.36 -22.02
C ILE A 628 17.95 7.06 -22.26
N GLY A 629 16.63 7.12 -22.33
CA GLY A 629 15.84 5.92 -22.58
C GLY A 629 14.39 6.18 -22.91
N LEU A 630 13.74 5.16 -23.47
CA LEU A 630 12.30 5.13 -23.69
C LEU A 630 11.65 4.23 -22.67
N ARG A 631 10.52 4.64 -22.13
CA ARG A 631 9.67 3.79 -21.30
C ARG A 631 8.21 4.01 -21.65
N GLY A 632 7.40 2.98 -21.49
CA GLY A 632 6.00 3.10 -21.80
C GLY A 632 5.22 1.85 -21.49
N GLN A 633 3.94 1.92 -21.78
CA GLN A 633 3.06 0.78 -21.76
C GLN A 633 2.01 0.89 -22.85
N PHE A 634 1.65 -0.23 -23.44
CA PHE A 634 0.63 -0.35 -24.46
C PHE A 634 -0.50 -1.25 -23.97
N GLY A 635 -1.71 -0.96 -24.48
CA GLY A 635 -2.93 -1.67 -24.14
C GLY A 635 -3.48 -1.30 -22.75
N ASN A 636 -4.70 -1.77 -22.47
CA ASN A 636 -5.48 -1.37 -21.30
C ASN A 636 -5.57 -2.45 -20.21
N PHE A 637 -4.92 -3.60 -20.43
CA PHE A 637 -4.95 -4.76 -19.54
C PHE A 637 -6.39 -5.15 -19.13
N SER A 638 -7.25 -5.31 -20.12
CA SER A 638 -8.67 -5.65 -19.94
C SER A 638 -9.08 -6.84 -20.82
N ARG A 639 -8.55 -6.93 -22.04
CA ARG A 639 -8.83 -8.07 -22.91
C ARG A 639 -8.07 -9.32 -22.43
N PRO A 640 -8.54 -10.53 -22.78
CA PRO A 640 -7.98 -11.76 -22.21
C PRO A 640 -6.57 -12.13 -22.69
N TRP A 641 -6.07 -11.61 -23.82
CA TRP A 641 -4.80 -12.04 -24.40
C TRP A 641 -4.00 -10.85 -24.88
N PHE A 642 -2.73 -10.76 -24.47
CA PHE A 642 -1.72 -9.82 -25.00
C PHE A 642 -2.19 -8.35 -25.12
N ASP A 643 -3.06 -7.88 -24.21
CA ASP A 643 -3.59 -6.51 -24.17
C ASP A 643 -2.82 -5.61 -23.21
N TYR A 644 -1.65 -6.07 -22.75
CA TYR A 644 -0.74 -5.24 -21.98
C TYR A 644 0.70 -5.61 -22.26
N THR A 645 1.47 -4.60 -22.62
CA THR A 645 2.93 -4.66 -22.72
C THR A 645 3.51 -3.42 -22.08
N GLY A 646 4.14 -3.57 -20.92
CA GLY A 646 5.00 -2.54 -20.32
C GLY A 646 6.44 -2.74 -20.79
N PHE A 647 7.16 -1.66 -21.07
CA PHE A 647 8.55 -1.76 -21.47
C PHE A 647 9.39 -0.55 -21.04
N GLY A 648 10.69 -0.77 -20.95
CA GLY A 648 11.70 0.26 -20.72
C GLY A 648 13.02 -0.14 -21.37
N LEU A 649 13.67 0.79 -22.05
CA LEU A 649 15.01 0.60 -22.59
C LEU A 649 15.83 1.85 -22.27
N LEU A 650 16.82 1.70 -21.40
CA LEU A 650 17.64 2.78 -20.88
C LEU A 650 19.10 2.50 -21.13
N TYR A 651 19.78 3.47 -21.73
CA TYR A 651 21.22 3.47 -21.91
C TYR A 651 21.82 4.53 -20.98
N SER A 652 22.80 4.13 -20.18
CA SER A 652 23.58 5.04 -19.36
C SER A 652 25.06 4.93 -19.69
N GLN A 653 25.73 6.07 -19.76
CA GLN A 653 27.16 6.17 -19.99
C GLN A 653 27.79 7.09 -18.97
N THR A 654 28.89 6.63 -18.37
CA THR A 654 29.65 7.36 -17.36
C THR A 654 30.96 7.88 -17.94
N ALA A 655 31.19 9.18 -17.83
CA ALA A 655 32.53 9.74 -17.99
C ALA A 655 33.22 9.69 -16.61
N LEU A 656 34.30 8.93 -16.49
CA LEU A 656 35.02 8.68 -15.23
C LEU A 656 36.39 9.37 -15.25
N ASN A 657 36.77 9.98 -14.12
CA ASN A 657 38.11 10.49 -13.87
C ASN A 657 38.57 10.05 -12.48
N GLY A 658 39.74 9.41 -12.42
CA GLY A 658 40.27 8.82 -11.20
C GLY A 658 39.58 7.51 -10.82
N GLU A 659 40.05 6.93 -9.72
CA GLU A 659 39.61 5.62 -9.26
C GLU A 659 39.47 5.64 -7.74
N SER A 660 38.42 5.00 -7.22
CA SER A 660 38.28 4.84 -5.77
C SER A 660 39.37 3.91 -5.20
N PRO A 661 39.96 4.26 -4.05
CA PRO A 661 40.80 3.34 -3.29
C PRO A 661 40.00 2.13 -2.77
N PHE A 662 38.68 2.22 -2.62
CA PHE A 662 37.86 1.12 -2.13
C PHE A 662 37.15 0.38 -3.27
N LYS A 663 36.93 -0.94 -3.09
CA LYS A 663 36.17 -1.74 -4.08
C LYS A 663 34.67 -1.46 -4.06
N PHE A 664 34.10 -1.16 -2.90
CA PHE A 664 32.65 -1.06 -2.73
C PHE A 664 32.01 0.12 -3.46
N ASP A 665 32.78 1.19 -3.72
CA ASP A 665 32.33 2.40 -4.42
C ASP A 665 33.09 2.64 -5.74
N ARG A 666 33.87 1.66 -6.21
CA ARG A 666 34.55 1.76 -7.50
C ARG A 666 33.54 1.67 -8.65
N LEU A 667 33.52 2.69 -9.50
CA LEU A 667 32.76 2.68 -10.74
C LEU A 667 33.43 1.82 -11.82
N VAL A 668 32.89 0.61 -12.04
CA VAL A 668 33.35 -0.31 -13.10
C VAL A 668 32.36 -0.44 -14.27
N ASP A 669 31.08 -0.14 -14.02
CA ASP A 669 30.02 -0.25 -15.02
C ASP A 669 29.85 1.08 -15.74
N VAL A 670 30.66 1.29 -16.77
CA VAL A 670 30.76 2.58 -17.47
C VAL A 670 29.68 2.71 -18.55
N ARG A 671 29.38 1.65 -19.28
CA ARG A 671 28.30 1.59 -20.27
C ARG A 671 27.28 0.54 -19.87
N VAL A 672 26.08 0.95 -19.49
CA VAL A 672 25.02 0.03 -19.03
C VAL A 672 23.78 0.15 -19.90
N LEU A 673 23.25 -0.99 -20.32
CA LEU A 673 21.94 -1.11 -20.93
C LEU A 673 20.99 -1.79 -19.95
N THR A 674 19.90 -1.11 -19.60
CA THR A 674 18.81 -1.69 -18.82
C THR A 674 17.59 -1.87 -19.70
N ALA A 675 17.12 -3.10 -19.83
CA ALA A 675 15.91 -3.46 -20.54
C ALA A 675 14.87 -3.98 -19.54
N GLU A 676 13.63 -3.55 -19.69
CA GLU A 676 12.46 -3.97 -18.92
C GLU A 676 11.35 -4.34 -19.90
N LEU A 677 10.71 -5.48 -19.67
CA LEU A 677 9.56 -5.96 -20.42
C LEU A 677 8.59 -6.66 -19.47
N THR A 678 7.35 -6.22 -19.44
CA THR A 678 6.26 -6.91 -18.75
C THR A 678 5.14 -7.19 -19.73
N GLN A 679 4.83 -8.47 -19.92
CA GLN A 679 3.85 -8.92 -20.90
C GLN A 679 2.67 -9.61 -20.21
N GLN A 680 1.44 -9.21 -20.54
CA GLN A 680 0.27 -10.04 -20.24
C GLN A 680 0.28 -11.26 -21.14
N ILE A 681 0.20 -12.44 -20.53
CA ILE A 681 0.14 -13.71 -21.24
C ILE A 681 -1.32 -14.08 -21.47
N TYR A 682 -2.09 -14.22 -20.39
CA TYR A 682 -3.51 -14.56 -20.44
C TYR A 682 -4.25 -14.07 -19.19
N GLY A 683 -5.40 -13.44 -19.41
CA GLY A 683 -6.29 -12.90 -18.38
C GLY A 683 -5.50 -12.07 -17.36
N PRO A 684 -5.54 -12.43 -16.07
CA PRO A 684 -4.84 -11.70 -15.01
C PRO A 684 -3.32 -11.96 -14.93
N PHE A 685 -2.75 -12.86 -15.73
CA PHE A 685 -1.34 -13.26 -15.63
C PHE A 685 -0.43 -12.34 -16.45
N ARG A 686 0.63 -11.84 -15.80
CA ARG A 686 1.72 -11.10 -16.41
C ARG A 686 3.08 -11.72 -16.06
N VAL A 687 4.01 -11.65 -16.99
CA VAL A 687 5.40 -12.04 -16.80
C VAL A 687 6.28 -10.83 -17.04
N GLY A 688 7.14 -10.52 -16.08
CA GLY A 688 8.10 -9.42 -16.13
C GLY A 688 9.54 -9.91 -16.21
N LEU A 689 10.35 -9.20 -16.98
CA LEU A 689 11.79 -9.35 -17.06
C LEU A 689 12.40 -7.95 -17.00
N ARG A 690 13.31 -7.72 -16.05
CA ARG A 690 14.18 -6.54 -16.03
C ARG A 690 15.61 -7.02 -15.99
N THR A 691 16.46 -6.55 -16.89
CA THR A 691 17.86 -6.93 -16.94
C THR A 691 18.73 -5.71 -17.16
N SER A 692 19.82 -5.62 -16.42
CA SER A 692 20.87 -4.61 -16.58
C SER A 692 22.16 -5.32 -16.97
N ILE A 693 22.78 -4.86 -18.06
CA ILE A 693 23.96 -5.49 -18.66
C ILE A 693 25.02 -4.41 -18.87
N ASN A 694 26.25 -4.72 -18.47
CA ASN A 694 27.41 -3.90 -18.80
C ASN A 694 27.82 -4.21 -20.26
N LEU A 695 27.85 -3.17 -21.10
CA LEU A 695 28.13 -3.28 -22.53
C LEU A 695 29.64 -3.34 -22.85
N ASP A 696 30.51 -3.08 -21.87
CA ASP A 696 31.96 -3.18 -22.01
C ASP A 696 32.42 -4.65 -22.01
N ASN A 697 31.88 -5.47 -21.11
CA ASN A 697 32.28 -6.86 -20.89
C ASN A 697 31.15 -7.88 -21.15
N GLY A 698 29.90 -7.45 -21.31
CA GLY A 698 28.74 -8.32 -21.48
C GLY A 698 28.21 -8.92 -20.17
N ASP A 699 28.74 -8.51 -19.02
CA ASP A 699 28.33 -9.05 -17.73
C ASP A 699 26.92 -8.60 -17.37
N ARG A 700 26.12 -9.55 -16.88
CA ARG A 700 24.78 -9.26 -16.35
C ARG A 700 24.93 -8.71 -14.94
N ILE A 701 24.64 -7.44 -14.78
CA ILE A 701 24.66 -6.74 -13.49
C ILE A 701 23.54 -7.29 -12.60
N SER A 702 22.30 -7.26 -13.08
CA SER A 702 21.14 -7.72 -12.33
C SER A 702 20.05 -8.16 -13.28
N THR A 703 19.37 -9.26 -12.94
CA THR A 703 18.23 -9.77 -13.70
C THR A 703 17.09 -10.07 -12.74
N ASP A 704 15.97 -9.38 -12.88
CA ASP A 704 14.75 -9.66 -12.14
C ASP A 704 13.74 -10.33 -13.05
N VAL A 705 13.27 -11.50 -12.63
CA VAL A 705 12.16 -12.21 -13.26
C VAL A 705 10.97 -12.13 -12.33
N SER A 706 9.80 -11.75 -12.83
CA SER A 706 8.57 -11.70 -12.06
C SER A 706 7.41 -12.41 -12.75
N VAL A 707 6.55 -13.00 -11.93
CA VAL A 707 5.25 -13.54 -12.34
C VAL A 707 4.21 -12.89 -11.47
N GLU A 708 3.22 -12.28 -12.09
CA GLU A 708 2.13 -11.59 -11.41
C GLU A 708 0.77 -12.17 -11.83
N TYR A 709 -0.07 -12.41 -10.84
CA TYR A 709 -1.49 -12.63 -11.00
C TYR A 709 -2.24 -11.41 -10.45
N SER A 710 -2.83 -10.60 -11.32
CA SER A 710 -3.48 -9.34 -10.91
C SER A 710 -4.99 -9.40 -11.12
N ARG A 711 -5.73 -9.10 -10.05
CA ARG A 711 -7.17 -8.85 -10.04
C ARG A 711 -7.43 -7.48 -9.43
N ARG A 712 -8.69 -7.02 -9.42
CA ARG A 712 -9.03 -5.68 -8.95
C ARG A 712 -8.88 -5.58 -7.44
N THR A 713 -9.37 -6.57 -6.71
CA THR A 713 -9.35 -6.60 -5.24
C THR A 713 -8.09 -7.20 -4.64
N TYR A 714 -7.35 -8.01 -5.41
CA TYR A 714 -6.14 -8.65 -4.94
C TYR A 714 -5.11 -8.88 -6.04
N GLY A 715 -3.87 -9.16 -5.66
CA GLY A 715 -2.82 -9.58 -6.59
C GLY A 715 -1.75 -10.41 -5.91
N LEU A 716 -1.10 -11.29 -6.66
CA LEU A 716 0.02 -12.12 -6.20
C LEU A 716 1.22 -11.81 -7.09
N ILE A 717 2.37 -11.52 -6.51
CA ILE A 717 3.60 -11.22 -7.24
C ILE A 717 4.71 -12.11 -6.70
N LEU A 718 5.30 -12.91 -7.57
CA LEU A 718 6.53 -13.65 -7.33
C LEU A 718 7.65 -12.95 -8.09
N ARG A 719 8.78 -12.68 -7.43
CA ARG A 719 9.99 -12.12 -8.05
C ARG A 719 11.20 -12.93 -7.64
N TYR A 720 12.13 -13.14 -8.56
CA TYR A 720 13.41 -13.77 -8.30
C TYR A 720 14.53 -13.02 -9.02
N ASN A 721 15.65 -12.86 -8.32
CA ASN A 721 16.88 -12.30 -8.85
C ASN A 721 18.04 -13.28 -8.64
N PRO A 722 18.58 -13.90 -9.71
CA PRO A 722 19.63 -14.90 -9.60
C PRO A 722 20.99 -14.31 -9.23
N GLN A 723 21.31 -13.08 -9.63
CA GLN A 723 22.59 -12.44 -9.28
C GLN A 723 22.65 -12.09 -7.79
N LEU A 724 21.53 -11.67 -7.22
CA LEU A 724 21.42 -11.36 -5.80
C LEU A 724 21.10 -12.61 -4.95
N GLY A 725 20.58 -13.67 -5.56
CA GLY A 725 20.13 -14.87 -4.85
C GLY A 725 18.88 -14.61 -3.99
N LEU A 726 18.05 -13.64 -4.37
CA LEU A 726 16.89 -13.20 -3.59
C LEU A 726 15.59 -13.53 -4.31
N ALA A 727 14.58 -13.97 -3.56
CA ALA A 727 13.21 -14.04 -4.04
C ALA A 727 12.27 -13.27 -3.11
N ALA A 728 11.15 -12.82 -3.68
CA ALA A 728 10.08 -12.18 -2.93
C ALA A 728 8.71 -12.70 -3.39
N PHE A 729 7.81 -12.83 -2.44
CA PHE A 729 6.41 -13.14 -2.65
C PHE A 729 5.55 -12.09 -1.97
N ASN A 730 4.72 -11.42 -2.76
CA ASN A 730 3.86 -10.33 -2.30
C ASN A 730 2.41 -10.64 -2.63
N ILE A 731 1.53 -10.41 -1.67
CA ILE A 731 0.08 -10.40 -1.78
C ILE A 731 -0.38 -8.96 -1.63
N ARG A 732 -1.01 -8.42 -2.66
CA ARG A 732 -1.72 -7.15 -2.63
C ARG A 732 -3.18 -7.40 -2.32
N ILE A 733 -3.77 -6.63 -1.42
CA ILE A 733 -5.21 -6.49 -1.19
C ILE A 733 -5.53 -5.02 -1.46
N SER A 734 -6.28 -4.72 -2.50
CA SER A 734 -6.58 -3.34 -2.91
C SER A 734 -7.60 -2.68 -1.98
N ASP A 735 -7.56 -1.37 -1.79
CA ASP A 735 -8.64 -0.62 -1.15
C ASP A 735 -9.39 0.21 -2.20
N PHE A 736 -10.66 0.51 -1.96
CA PHE A 736 -11.48 1.29 -2.88
C PHE A 736 -12.30 2.32 -2.12
N ASN A 737 -12.48 3.48 -2.75
CA ASN A 737 -13.54 4.43 -2.40
C ASN A 737 -14.65 4.32 -3.44
N TRP A 738 -15.90 4.25 -3.00
CA TRP A 738 -17.07 4.23 -3.87
C TRP A 738 -18.31 4.76 -3.14
N THR A 739 -19.34 5.06 -3.91
CA THR A 739 -20.70 5.35 -3.43
C THR A 739 -21.66 4.29 -3.97
N GLY A 740 -22.72 3.94 -3.25
CA GLY A 740 -23.62 2.85 -3.65
C GLY A 740 -23.07 1.46 -3.37
N GLY A 741 -23.62 0.44 -4.01
CA GLY A 741 -23.12 -0.94 -3.92
C GLY A 741 -23.73 -1.78 -2.79
N ASN A 742 -24.98 -1.55 -2.39
CA ASN A 742 -25.69 -2.42 -1.44
C ASN A 742 -26.37 -3.64 -2.09
N GLU A 743 -26.03 -3.95 -3.33
CA GLU A 743 -26.51 -5.16 -4.00
C GLU A 743 -26.00 -6.44 -3.30
N PRO A 744 -26.79 -7.53 -3.31
CA PRO A 744 -26.34 -8.81 -2.79
C PRO A 744 -25.08 -9.32 -3.50
N PHE A 745 -24.19 -10.02 -2.79
CA PHE A 745 -22.94 -10.57 -3.33
C PHE A 745 -23.18 -11.65 -4.39
N THR A 746 -24.37 -12.26 -4.41
CA THR A 746 -24.79 -13.14 -5.51
C THR A 746 -25.11 -12.38 -6.80
N GLY A 747 -25.04 -11.05 -6.76
CA GLY A 747 -25.62 -10.15 -7.77
C GLY A 747 -27.11 -9.94 -7.51
N SER A 748 -27.64 -8.82 -8.00
CA SER A 748 -29.07 -8.53 -7.95
C SER A 748 -29.91 -9.49 -8.79
N GLY A 749 -29.30 -10.18 -9.77
CA GLY A 749 -30.03 -10.90 -10.82
C GLY A 749 -30.89 -9.99 -11.72
N VAL A 750 -30.94 -8.69 -11.43
CA VAL A 750 -31.73 -7.69 -12.12
C VAL A 750 -30.85 -7.02 -13.16
N ARG A 751 -31.19 -7.22 -14.43
CA ARG A 751 -30.56 -6.53 -15.55
C ARG A 751 -31.18 -5.14 -15.68
N PRO A 752 -30.42 -4.04 -15.56
CA PRO A 752 -30.96 -2.73 -15.83
C PRO A 752 -31.42 -2.66 -17.29
N VAL A 753 -32.63 -2.14 -17.51
CA VAL A 753 -33.18 -1.87 -18.84
C VAL A 753 -33.11 -0.36 -19.04
N GLU A 754 -32.22 0.08 -19.92
CA GLU A 754 -32.09 1.50 -20.28
C GLU A 754 -32.62 1.68 -21.71
N GLY A 755 -33.66 2.49 -21.87
CA GLY A 755 -34.32 2.68 -23.17
C GLY A 755 -35.04 1.45 -23.73
N GLY A 756 -35.46 0.49 -22.88
CA GLY A 756 -36.19 -0.71 -23.31
C GLY A 756 -35.31 -1.85 -23.82
N VAL A 757 -33.98 -1.75 -23.75
CA VAL A 757 -33.05 -2.80 -24.21
C VAL A 757 -32.30 -3.42 -23.04
N ILE A 758 -32.42 -4.74 -22.89
CA ILE A 758 -31.58 -5.54 -22.00
C ILE A 758 -30.19 -5.65 -22.63
N ARG A 759 -29.16 -5.10 -21.99
CA ARG A 759 -27.76 -5.33 -22.40
C ARG A 759 -27.15 -6.49 -21.58
N PRO A 760 -26.33 -7.38 -22.19
CA PRO A 760 -25.57 -8.38 -21.45
C PRO A 760 -24.40 -7.74 -20.68
N ASN A 761 -24.04 -8.36 -19.54
CA ASN A 761 -22.91 -7.97 -18.68
C ASN A 761 -21.56 -8.08 -19.40
#